data_AF-A0A3P8KN04-F1
#
_entry.id   AF-A0A3P8KN04-F1
#
_cell.length_a   1.000
_cell.length_b   1.000
_cell.length_c   1.000
_cell.angle_alpha   90.00
_cell.angle_beta   90.00
_cell.angle_gamma   90.00
#
_symmetry.space_group_name_H-M   'P 1'
#
loop_
_entity.id
_entity.type
_entity.pdbx_description
1 polymer ?
#
loop_
_entity_poly.entity_id
_entity_poly.type
_entity_poly.pdbx_seq_one_letter_code
_entity_poly.pdbx_strand_id
1 'polypeptide(L)'
;MNNKFKKIALTIAGASMAAVPFISGSCGGGKTKFDVNTNKVRLDVTFARGKQQWNALKWVIDAYNDKEGRNKDFYEKHKEDFAEVDLHNAGSGYSQGHKSISTALSNKDQSNMPQLTLNYGGTVATAIEYGMNLDLGKTANDDYGVERESVHESFMKINDSISGVKQGEVNYLPFLKSTVNFGINGPVFKYILKSLKEAGLTVDNELETKFNLSTNTWDEDIKVVGDDLHFGKAIDKEEIKKIFDNKAISKNILTNGKDLFEFATKAQKCFEKSKDPKTTPVHVLGLDDFAGAWHYLAFSKANGNEEALPIKKIVDATTGVPTISYENAIKTSGAAYENLEPIFKTVMEAVKSGGLKLYGDGQYASSDQTFHKIGGSFGSSAGWHFNYIKKVSNSYSLKLTKDNKTTLITEKELQLVNYGTAKDKNFESLFSVEQSNASKFEGETDKSKPTKTYTSPILKSVDVGKADNYSLILDSSYDSKYDEIVNTLKTQSSSPKRYLIKLESQNEKVALLKDSTFSDKIKYLGQAKDKSGTKQYDLFVTDFDVTTATITINANISINSLGASGQLEKTELIGLMSPTKWDENSKETSFLQGPNLIGFHSNEKINKSTRLFVKWLFDTSKNYKFQKSEDNKFDATKAETYTETTTLKFFTKNSGYLVPFKGFESTEYKDLFEDGNQYHTSMFEQLKKVVGTSSNATLYEEPISPFADLYRNEVKSAFIALATTLKNNPAHDVSYKNDFISSIESKIQTFN
;
A
#
# COMPACT_ATOMS: atom_id res chain seq x y z
N MET A 1 51.07 -26.04 -8.87
CA MET A 1 50.68 -25.80 -10.28
C MET A 1 49.22 -26.21 -10.45
N ASN A 2 48.39 -25.22 -10.81
CA ASN A 2 47.04 -25.22 -11.42
C ASN A 2 45.98 -26.28 -11.01
N ASN A 3 44.93 -25.92 -10.26
CA ASN A 3 43.73 -25.13 -10.62
C ASN A 3 42.94 -25.65 -11.83
N LYS A 4 41.73 -26.16 -11.56
CA LYS A 4 40.44 -25.68 -12.13
C LYS A 4 39.28 -26.57 -11.64
N PHE A 5 38.69 -26.22 -10.50
CA PHE A 5 37.34 -26.68 -10.14
C PHE A 5 36.32 -25.66 -10.67
N LYS A 6 35.39 -26.15 -11.48
CA LYS A 6 34.34 -25.38 -12.15
C LYS A 6 33.31 -24.89 -11.13
N LYS A 7 33.14 -23.57 -11.05
CA LYS A 7 31.96 -22.91 -10.49
C LYS A 7 30.77 -23.21 -11.40
N ILE A 8 29.76 -23.89 -10.87
CA ILE A 8 28.43 -23.96 -11.48
C ILE A 8 27.70 -22.69 -11.04
N ALA A 9 27.60 -21.74 -11.96
CA ALA A 9 26.74 -20.56 -11.82
C ALA A 9 25.28 -21.02 -12.00
N LEU A 10 24.50 -20.97 -10.93
CA LEU A 10 23.04 -21.03 -11.00
C LEU A 10 22.54 -19.68 -11.52
N THR A 11 22.27 -19.63 -12.82
CA THR A 11 21.50 -18.57 -13.48
C THR A 11 20.04 -18.70 -13.04
N ILE A 12 19.68 -18.04 -11.94
CA ILE A 12 18.28 -17.73 -11.64
C ILE A 12 17.94 -16.52 -12.51
N ALA A 13 17.45 -16.80 -13.72
CA ALA A 13 16.76 -15.82 -14.54
C ALA A 13 15.45 -15.47 -13.82
N GLY A 14 15.51 -14.51 -12.90
CA GLY A 14 14.34 -13.82 -12.43
C GLY A 14 13.68 -13.20 -13.66
N ALA A 15 12.44 -13.60 -13.95
CA ALA A 15 11.63 -12.96 -14.94
C ALA A 15 11.53 -11.49 -14.54
N SER A 16 12.33 -10.66 -15.21
CA SER A 16 12.20 -9.23 -15.19
C SER A 16 10.75 -8.94 -15.51
N MET A 17 10.03 -8.36 -14.53
CA MET A 17 8.90 -7.50 -14.86
C MET A 17 9.37 -6.66 -16.02
N ALA A 18 8.62 -6.70 -17.12
CA ALA A 18 8.91 -5.91 -18.31
C ALA A 18 9.33 -4.52 -17.83
N ALA A 19 10.64 -4.25 -17.91
CA ALA A 19 11.13 -2.91 -17.99
C ALA A 19 10.23 -2.35 -19.08
N VAL A 20 9.41 -1.35 -18.75
CA VAL A 20 8.84 -0.51 -19.80
C VAL A 20 10.07 -0.19 -20.63
N PRO A 21 10.16 -0.66 -21.89
CA PRO A 21 11.26 -0.22 -22.70
C PRO A 21 11.06 1.28 -22.69
N PHE A 22 11.99 2.02 -22.07
CA PHE A 22 12.30 3.32 -22.61
C PHE A 22 12.61 2.98 -24.05
N ILE A 23 11.62 3.20 -24.90
CA ILE A 23 11.77 3.08 -26.33
C ILE A 23 12.91 4.04 -26.57
N SER A 24 14.10 3.51 -26.81
CA SER A 24 15.10 4.18 -27.61
C SER A 24 14.42 4.39 -28.96
N GLY A 25 13.61 5.45 -28.99
CA GLY A 25 12.85 5.89 -30.13
C GLY A 25 13.86 6.31 -31.17
N SER A 26 14.27 5.33 -31.96
CA SER A 26 14.68 5.46 -33.35
C SER A 26 13.98 6.67 -33.97
N CYS A 27 14.76 7.71 -34.19
CA CYS A 27 14.59 8.80 -35.16
C CYS A 27 13.15 9.22 -35.50
N GLY A 28 12.69 10.37 -34.99
CA GLY A 28 11.60 11.10 -35.66
C GLY A 28 10.89 12.23 -34.90
N GLY A 29 10.87 12.24 -33.57
CA GLY A 29 10.21 13.32 -32.82
C GLY A 29 10.81 13.46 -31.42
N GLY A 30 11.48 14.57 -31.15
CA GLY A 30 12.04 14.83 -29.82
C GLY A 30 10.96 14.87 -28.74
N LYS A 31 11.37 14.66 -27.48
CA LYS A 31 10.57 15.01 -26.29
C LYS A 31 10.36 16.53 -26.29
N THR A 32 9.30 16.98 -26.94
CA THR A 32 9.02 18.40 -27.17
C THR A 32 7.69 18.77 -26.57
N LYS A 33 7.66 19.93 -25.90
CA LYS A 33 6.46 20.62 -25.46
C LYS A 33 5.43 20.76 -26.59
N PHE A 34 4.15 20.65 -26.27
CA PHE A 34 3.03 20.85 -27.19
C PHE A 34 1.83 21.46 -26.47
N ASP A 35 0.97 22.16 -27.20
CA ASP A 35 -0.26 22.70 -26.62
C ASP A 35 -1.38 21.67 -26.61
N VAL A 36 -2.25 21.76 -25.59
CA VAL A 36 -3.45 20.93 -25.46
C VAL A 36 -4.68 21.80 -25.76
N ASN A 37 -5.45 21.43 -26.79
CA ASN A 37 -6.67 22.13 -27.15
C ASN A 37 -7.85 21.70 -26.28
N THR A 38 -8.08 22.43 -25.18
CA THR A 38 -9.21 22.21 -24.26
C THR A 38 -9.75 23.54 -23.75
N ASN A 39 -11.00 23.56 -23.30
CA ASN A 39 -11.67 24.68 -22.63
C ASN A 39 -11.95 24.43 -21.14
N LYS A 40 -11.53 23.26 -20.63
CA LYS A 40 -11.72 22.83 -19.23
C LYS A 40 -10.41 22.38 -18.60
N VAL A 41 -10.36 22.42 -17.28
CA VAL A 41 -9.26 21.86 -16.48
C VAL A 41 -9.60 20.41 -16.17
N ARG A 42 -8.90 19.47 -16.80
CA ARG A 42 -9.04 18.04 -16.48
C ARG A 42 -8.16 17.66 -15.30
N LEU A 43 -8.76 17.17 -14.21
CA LEU A 43 -8.08 16.57 -13.05
C LEU A 43 -8.13 15.04 -13.12
N ASP A 44 -6.99 14.42 -13.37
CA ASP A 44 -6.84 12.97 -13.41
C ASP A 44 -6.42 12.39 -12.07
N VAL A 45 -7.18 11.41 -11.55
CA VAL A 45 -6.88 10.68 -10.32
C VAL A 45 -7.05 9.18 -10.50
N THR A 46 -6.44 8.38 -9.63
CA THR A 46 -6.51 6.91 -9.70
C THR A 46 -7.47 6.30 -8.68
N PHE A 47 -8.31 7.15 -8.05
CA PHE A 47 -9.29 6.75 -7.05
C PHE A 47 -10.50 6.09 -7.70
N ALA A 48 -10.96 5.00 -7.09
CA ALA A 48 -12.17 4.32 -7.51
C ALA A 48 -13.39 5.25 -7.37
N ARG A 49 -14.19 5.34 -8.43
CA ARG A 49 -15.42 6.14 -8.45
C ARG A 49 -16.36 5.71 -7.31
N GLY A 50 -16.99 6.68 -6.66
CA GLY A 50 -17.90 6.43 -5.55
C GLY A 50 -17.23 6.08 -4.22
N LYS A 51 -15.89 5.99 -4.17
CA LYS A 51 -15.15 5.80 -2.92
C LYS A 51 -14.79 7.13 -2.28
N GLN A 52 -14.40 7.05 -1.01
CA GLN A 52 -14.14 8.18 -0.11
C GLN A 52 -13.33 9.31 -0.77
N GLN A 53 -12.14 9.01 -1.32
CA GLN A 53 -11.26 10.00 -1.93
C GLN A 53 -11.87 10.64 -3.19
N TRP A 54 -12.51 9.83 -4.05
CA TRP A 54 -13.16 10.32 -5.26
C TRP A 54 -14.29 11.29 -4.92
N ASN A 55 -15.15 10.89 -3.97
CA ASN A 55 -16.30 11.69 -3.56
C ASN A 55 -15.85 13.02 -2.93
N ALA A 56 -14.80 12.99 -2.09
CA ALA A 56 -14.24 14.19 -1.49
C ALA A 56 -13.77 15.21 -2.56
N LEU A 57 -13.05 14.76 -3.59
CA LEU A 57 -12.65 15.63 -4.71
C LEU A 57 -13.86 16.11 -5.51
N LYS A 58 -14.81 15.21 -5.80
CA LYS A 58 -16.00 15.55 -6.57
C LYS A 58 -16.81 16.65 -5.91
N TRP A 59 -17.04 16.56 -4.59
CA TRP A 59 -17.77 17.59 -3.84
C TRP A 59 -17.04 18.94 -3.83
N VAL A 60 -15.71 18.93 -3.76
CA VAL A 60 -14.87 20.14 -3.87
C VAL A 60 -14.99 20.77 -5.25
N ILE A 61 -14.88 19.97 -6.31
CA ILE A 61 -15.00 20.42 -7.70
C ILE A 61 -16.40 20.96 -7.98
N ASP A 62 -17.44 20.30 -7.47
CA ASP A 62 -18.81 20.77 -7.60
C ASP A 62 -18.99 22.13 -6.92
N ALA A 63 -18.37 22.36 -5.77
CA ALA A 63 -18.39 23.67 -5.12
C ALA A 63 -17.70 24.73 -5.98
N TYR A 64 -16.53 24.43 -6.56
CA TYR A 64 -15.84 25.35 -7.47
C TYR A 64 -16.65 25.70 -8.72
N ASN A 65 -17.28 24.70 -9.34
CA ASN A 65 -18.04 24.86 -10.58
C ASN A 65 -19.43 25.54 -10.38
N ASP A 66 -19.86 25.74 -9.14
CA ASP A 66 -21.15 26.36 -8.80
C ASP A 66 -21.08 27.90 -8.87
N LYS A 67 -21.16 28.40 -10.11
CA LYS A 67 -21.00 29.82 -10.49
C LYS A 67 -22.09 30.75 -9.97
N GLU A 68 -23.26 30.21 -9.67
CA GLU A 68 -24.43 31.00 -9.23
C GLU A 68 -24.70 30.83 -7.73
N GLY A 69 -24.16 29.77 -7.12
CA GLY A 69 -24.27 29.49 -5.70
C GLY A 69 -22.93 29.65 -4.98
N ARG A 70 -22.33 28.52 -4.61
CA ARG A 70 -21.24 28.42 -3.62
C ARG A 70 -19.96 29.16 -4.00
N ASN A 71 -19.69 29.36 -5.29
CA ASN A 71 -18.45 30.01 -5.77
C ASN A 71 -18.70 31.30 -6.55
N LYS A 72 -19.88 31.89 -6.40
CA LYS A 72 -20.31 33.07 -7.17
C LYS A 72 -19.30 34.23 -7.12
N ASP A 73 -18.91 34.67 -5.92
CA ASP A 73 -18.04 35.84 -5.76
C ASP A 73 -16.66 35.64 -6.41
N PHE A 74 -16.11 34.43 -6.32
CA PHE A 74 -14.83 34.11 -6.96
C PHE A 74 -14.97 34.03 -8.48
N TYR A 75 -16.07 33.42 -8.96
CA TYR A 75 -16.38 33.35 -10.39
C TYR A 75 -16.55 34.74 -11.01
N GLU A 76 -17.33 35.62 -10.37
CA GLU A 76 -17.56 36.98 -10.88
C GLU A 76 -16.26 37.79 -10.97
N LYS A 77 -15.36 37.64 -10.00
CA LYS A 77 -14.03 38.30 -10.01
C LYS A 77 -13.11 37.79 -11.12
N HIS A 78 -13.25 36.53 -11.53
CA HIS A 78 -12.30 35.85 -12.42
C HIS A 78 -12.94 35.30 -13.70
N LYS A 79 -14.09 35.86 -14.11
CA LYS A 79 -14.94 35.32 -15.17
C LYS A 79 -14.24 35.04 -16.51
N GLU A 80 -13.28 35.88 -16.89
CA GLU A 80 -12.56 35.79 -18.17
C GLU A 80 -11.60 34.60 -18.23
N ASP A 81 -10.97 34.29 -17.11
CA ASP A 81 -9.96 33.23 -16.96
C ASP A 81 -10.50 31.99 -16.21
N PHE A 82 -11.79 31.98 -15.85
CA PHE A 82 -12.44 30.83 -15.23
C PHE A 82 -12.66 29.70 -16.25
N ALA A 83 -12.29 28.48 -15.89
CA ALA A 83 -12.66 27.27 -16.61
C ALA A 83 -13.22 26.24 -15.63
N GLU A 84 -14.22 25.48 -16.06
CA GLU A 84 -14.76 24.38 -15.26
C GLU A 84 -13.71 23.28 -15.08
N VAL A 85 -13.78 22.61 -13.94
CA VAL A 85 -12.91 21.47 -13.61
C VAL A 85 -13.70 20.17 -13.76
N ASP A 86 -13.16 19.20 -14.50
CA ASP A 86 -13.74 17.87 -14.63
C ASP A 86 -12.83 16.82 -13.94
N LEU A 87 -13.44 15.90 -13.18
CA LEU A 87 -12.75 14.81 -12.49
C LEU A 87 -12.75 13.54 -13.33
N HIS A 88 -11.57 13.00 -13.62
CA HIS A 88 -11.38 11.80 -14.43
C HIS A 88 -10.67 10.70 -13.65
N ASN A 89 -11.08 9.45 -13.89
CA ASN A 89 -10.36 8.28 -13.38
C ASN A 89 -9.32 7.88 -14.42
N ALA A 90 -8.04 7.93 -14.06
CA ALA A 90 -6.90 7.58 -14.89
C ALA A 90 -6.35 6.17 -14.57
N GLY A 91 -7.25 5.23 -14.25
CA GLY A 91 -6.91 3.84 -13.92
C GLY A 91 -6.90 3.54 -12.41
N SER A 92 -6.36 2.37 -12.08
CA SER A 92 -6.32 1.84 -10.70
C SER A 92 -4.89 1.81 -10.19
N GLY A 93 -4.59 2.66 -9.21
CA GLY A 93 -3.26 2.81 -8.62
C GLY A 93 -2.35 3.79 -9.39
N TYR A 94 -1.45 4.43 -8.66
CA TYR A 94 -0.61 5.53 -9.15
C TYR A 94 0.28 5.15 -10.34
N SER A 95 0.78 3.92 -10.41
CA SER A 95 1.56 3.43 -11.54
C SER A 95 0.77 3.42 -12.86
N GLN A 96 -0.54 3.09 -12.82
CA GLN A 96 -1.38 3.18 -14.01
C GLN A 96 -1.67 4.62 -14.41
N GLY A 97 -1.91 5.50 -13.42
CA GLY A 97 -2.03 6.93 -13.67
C GLY A 97 -0.78 7.51 -14.33
N HIS A 98 0.41 7.13 -13.83
CA HIS A 98 1.69 7.52 -14.43
C HIS A 98 1.82 7.01 -15.87
N LYS A 99 1.52 5.73 -16.10
CA LYS A 99 1.57 5.13 -17.44
C LYS A 99 0.63 5.83 -18.42
N SER A 100 -0.59 6.16 -17.99
CA SER A 100 -1.57 6.90 -18.80
C SER A 100 -0.99 8.25 -19.27
N ILE A 101 -0.42 9.01 -18.33
CA ILE A 101 0.20 10.32 -18.62
C ILE A 101 1.44 10.17 -19.51
N SER A 102 2.34 9.24 -19.18
CA SER A 102 3.55 8.98 -19.97
C SER A 102 3.21 8.59 -21.42
N THR A 103 2.15 7.78 -21.61
CA THR A 103 1.63 7.43 -22.94
C THR A 103 1.08 8.65 -23.67
N ALA A 104 0.28 9.48 -22.99
CA ALA A 104 -0.27 10.70 -23.58
C ALA A 104 0.82 11.69 -24.01
N LEU A 105 1.85 11.88 -23.17
CA LEU A 105 3.02 12.72 -23.49
C LEU A 105 3.78 12.19 -24.70
N SER A 106 4.08 10.88 -24.71
CA SER A 106 4.83 10.24 -25.79
C SER A 106 4.10 10.33 -27.14
N ASN A 107 2.77 10.19 -27.12
CA ASN A 107 1.93 10.23 -28.32
C ASN A 107 1.45 11.64 -28.69
N LYS A 108 1.79 12.66 -27.89
CA LYS A 108 1.22 14.02 -28.00
C LYS A 108 -0.32 14.01 -28.04
N ASP A 109 -0.93 13.12 -27.25
CA ASP A 109 -2.37 12.92 -27.21
C ASP A 109 -3.06 14.03 -26.41
N GLN A 110 -3.48 15.07 -27.14
CA GLN A 110 -4.18 16.22 -26.55
C GLN A 110 -5.52 15.83 -25.90
N SER A 111 -6.19 14.76 -26.35
CA SER A 111 -7.50 14.37 -25.81
C SER A 111 -7.39 13.73 -24.43
N ASN A 112 -6.27 13.06 -24.17
CA ASN A 112 -6.02 12.37 -22.91
C ASN A 112 -5.05 13.07 -21.96
N MET A 113 -4.48 14.21 -22.37
CA MET A 113 -3.56 14.96 -21.52
C MET A 113 -4.31 15.74 -20.41
N PRO A 114 -4.08 15.45 -19.12
CA PRO A 114 -4.69 16.21 -18.04
C PRO A 114 -3.99 17.56 -17.85
N GLN A 115 -4.68 18.50 -17.20
CA GLN A 115 -4.08 19.76 -16.72
C GLN A 115 -3.58 19.61 -15.29
N LEU A 116 -4.23 18.75 -14.51
CA LEU A 116 -3.84 18.42 -13.14
C LEU A 116 -3.88 16.91 -12.93
N THR A 117 -2.99 16.41 -12.09
CA THR A 117 -3.12 15.05 -11.56
C THR A 117 -2.70 14.97 -10.10
N LEU A 118 -3.17 13.93 -9.42
CA LEU A 118 -2.63 13.49 -8.13
C LEU A 118 -1.78 12.25 -8.34
N ASN A 119 -0.45 12.42 -8.30
CA ASN A 119 0.49 11.33 -8.54
C ASN A 119 1.85 11.54 -7.82
N TYR A 120 2.76 10.58 -7.95
CA TYR A 120 4.10 10.59 -7.34
C TYR A 120 5.16 11.28 -8.20
N GLY A 121 6.36 11.45 -7.61
CA GLY A 121 7.51 12.14 -8.19
C GLY A 121 7.88 11.71 -9.61
N GLY A 122 7.81 10.42 -9.93
CA GLY A 122 8.09 9.93 -11.29
C GLY A 122 7.22 10.58 -12.37
N THR A 123 6.00 11.00 -12.03
CA THR A 123 5.09 11.69 -12.96
C THR A 123 5.52 13.13 -13.24
N VAL A 124 5.91 13.90 -12.22
CA VAL A 124 6.41 15.27 -12.45
C VAL A 124 7.78 15.24 -13.15
N ALA A 125 8.65 14.29 -12.81
CA ALA A 125 9.92 14.09 -13.52
C ALA A 125 9.69 13.84 -15.01
N THR A 126 8.72 12.98 -15.36
CA THR A 126 8.34 12.75 -16.76
C THR A 126 7.78 14.01 -17.42
N ALA A 127 6.95 14.79 -16.72
CA ALA A 127 6.43 16.06 -17.24
C ALA A 127 7.57 17.03 -17.59
N ILE A 128 8.58 17.13 -16.73
CA ILE A 128 9.76 17.99 -16.90
C ILE A 128 10.59 17.55 -18.11
N GLU A 129 10.83 16.25 -18.29
CA GLU A 129 11.57 15.72 -19.45
C GLU A 129 10.93 16.10 -20.79
N TYR A 130 9.61 16.26 -20.83
CA TYR A 130 8.87 16.69 -22.02
C TYR A 130 8.69 18.21 -22.11
N GLY A 131 9.14 18.99 -21.12
CA GLY A 131 8.86 20.43 -21.00
C GLY A 131 7.37 20.73 -20.82
N MET A 132 6.62 19.78 -20.28
CA MET A 132 5.16 19.81 -20.12
C MET A 132 4.72 20.05 -18.67
N ASN A 133 5.64 20.23 -17.71
CA ASN A 133 5.29 20.66 -16.37
C ASN A 133 4.75 22.10 -16.35
N LEU A 134 3.79 22.37 -15.47
CA LEU A 134 3.28 23.71 -15.20
C LEU A 134 3.59 24.09 -13.75
N ASP A 135 4.30 25.20 -13.55
CA ASP A 135 4.47 25.81 -12.23
C ASP A 135 3.11 26.29 -11.70
N LEU A 136 2.69 25.75 -10.56
CA LEU A 136 1.44 26.08 -9.90
C LEU A 136 1.56 27.31 -8.98
N GLY A 137 2.78 27.80 -8.78
CA GLY A 137 3.09 28.88 -7.86
C GLY A 137 2.60 30.23 -8.36
N LYS A 138 2.43 31.16 -7.44
CA LYS A 138 2.24 32.57 -7.77
C LYS A 138 3.56 33.18 -8.25
N THR A 139 3.51 33.99 -9.29
CA THR A 139 4.67 34.73 -9.79
C THR A 139 4.56 36.20 -9.42
N ALA A 140 5.68 36.94 -9.46
CA ALA A 140 5.66 38.39 -9.26
C ALA A 140 4.83 39.14 -10.32
N ASN A 141 4.57 38.49 -11.46
CA ASN A 141 3.98 39.11 -12.64
C ASN A 141 2.49 38.78 -12.82
N ASP A 142 1.89 37.94 -11.97
CA ASP A 142 0.46 37.66 -12.02
C ASP A 142 -0.15 37.27 -10.67
N ASP A 143 -1.49 37.41 -10.60
CA ASP A 143 -2.29 37.04 -9.43
C ASP A 143 -2.80 35.58 -9.49
N TYR A 144 -2.25 34.75 -10.37
CA TYR A 144 -2.61 33.35 -10.51
C TYR A 144 -1.74 32.45 -9.63
N GLY A 145 -2.22 31.25 -9.31
CA GLY A 145 -1.42 30.25 -8.59
C GLY A 145 -1.42 30.40 -7.08
N VAL A 146 -0.77 29.44 -6.43
CA VAL A 146 -0.72 29.33 -4.96
C VAL A 146 0.52 30.04 -4.42
N GLU A 147 0.36 30.74 -3.30
CA GLU A 147 1.51 31.25 -2.54
C GLU A 147 2.27 30.06 -1.96
N ARG A 148 3.60 30.01 -2.09
CA ARG A 148 4.40 28.89 -1.58
C ARG A 148 4.19 28.71 -0.07
N GLU A 149 3.99 29.82 0.64
CA GLU A 149 3.76 29.91 2.08
C GLU A 149 2.34 29.48 2.49
N SER A 150 1.42 29.21 1.56
CA SER A 150 0.13 28.58 1.87
C SER A 150 0.29 27.14 2.36
N VAL A 151 1.45 26.52 2.10
CA VAL A 151 1.86 25.21 2.60
C VAL A 151 3.02 25.40 3.57
N HIS A 152 3.05 24.62 4.65
CA HIS A 152 4.15 24.72 5.61
C HIS A 152 5.50 24.34 4.96
N GLU A 153 6.57 25.08 5.26
CA GLU A 153 7.87 24.96 4.60
C GLU A 153 8.44 23.53 4.62
N SER A 154 8.28 22.81 5.73
CA SER A 154 8.75 21.41 5.89
C SER A 154 8.19 20.46 4.84
N PHE A 155 7.02 20.75 4.27
CA PHE A 155 6.41 19.95 3.20
C PHE A 155 6.79 20.48 1.81
N MET A 156 7.12 21.76 1.68
CA MET A 156 7.50 22.38 0.40
C MET A 156 8.93 22.06 -0.03
N LYS A 157 9.84 21.73 0.90
CA LYS A 157 11.27 21.43 0.63
C LYS A 157 11.51 20.44 -0.51
N ILE A 158 10.59 19.49 -0.73
CA ILE A 158 10.70 18.53 -1.82
C ILE A 158 10.72 19.18 -3.21
N ASN A 159 10.05 20.33 -3.39
CA ASN A 159 10.07 21.08 -4.66
C ASN A 159 11.48 21.56 -5.03
N ASP A 160 12.33 21.81 -4.04
CA ASP A 160 13.72 22.24 -4.23
C ASP A 160 14.68 21.05 -4.42
N SER A 161 14.11 19.85 -4.58
CA SER A 161 14.82 18.58 -4.79
C SER A 161 14.23 17.78 -5.97
N ILE A 162 13.69 18.50 -6.96
CA ILE A 162 13.18 17.94 -8.22
C ILE A 162 14.21 18.18 -9.32
N SER A 163 14.75 17.10 -9.89
CA SER A 163 15.69 17.19 -11.00
C SER A 163 15.13 18.02 -12.17
N GLY A 164 15.86 19.04 -12.62
CA GLY A 164 15.47 19.87 -13.77
C GLY A 164 14.55 21.06 -13.47
N VAL A 165 14.19 21.31 -12.21
CA VAL A 165 13.32 22.43 -11.79
C VAL A 165 14.09 23.43 -10.94
N LYS A 166 13.94 24.73 -11.20
CA LYS A 166 14.61 25.77 -10.41
C LYS A 166 14.03 25.86 -9.00
N GLN A 167 14.89 26.22 -8.05
CA GLN A 167 14.49 26.47 -6.67
C GLN A 167 13.41 27.56 -6.58
N GLY A 168 12.42 27.35 -5.71
CA GLY A 168 11.33 28.31 -5.46
C GLY A 168 10.05 28.06 -6.26
N GLU A 169 10.13 27.35 -7.39
CA GLU A 169 8.96 26.96 -8.19
C GLU A 169 8.07 25.94 -7.44
N VAL A 170 6.79 25.85 -7.81
CA VAL A 170 5.79 24.94 -7.23
C VAL A 170 5.32 23.95 -8.30
N ASN A 171 6.20 22.99 -8.63
CA ASN A 171 5.92 21.95 -9.64
C ASN A 171 5.29 20.68 -9.04
N TYR A 172 5.36 20.51 -7.73
CA TYR A 172 4.93 19.31 -7.01
C TYR A 172 4.28 19.71 -5.68
N LEU A 173 3.03 20.17 -5.72
CA LEU A 173 2.36 20.80 -4.59
C LEU A 173 1.86 19.74 -3.57
N PRO A 174 2.33 19.78 -2.30
CA PRO A 174 1.86 18.89 -1.24
C PRO A 174 0.35 18.88 -1.08
N PHE A 175 -0.27 17.72 -1.31
CA PHE A 175 -1.72 17.59 -1.25
C PHE A 175 -2.18 16.39 -0.42
N LEU A 176 -1.89 15.14 -0.80
CA LEU A 176 -2.40 13.97 -0.09
C LEU A 176 -1.31 13.31 0.75
N LYS A 177 -0.91 13.96 1.83
CA LYS A 177 0.19 13.47 2.66
C LYS A 177 -0.30 12.40 3.64
N SER A 178 0.53 11.39 3.76
CA SER A 178 0.41 10.24 4.66
C SER A 178 1.80 9.88 5.20
N THR A 179 1.85 9.10 6.26
CA THR A 179 3.11 8.58 6.84
C THR A 179 3.10 7.07 6.83
N VAL A 180 4.15 6.46 7.37
CA VAL A 180 4.19 5.03 7.68
C VAL A 180 3.80 4.85 9.15
N ASN A 181 2.84 3.97 9.39
CA ASN A 181 2.35 3.63 10.71
C ASN A 181 2.70 2.18 11.03
N PHE A 182 2.88 1.92 12.32
CA PHE A 182 3.07 0.59 12.87
C PHE A 182 1.73 0.08 13.39
N GLY A 183 1.12 -0.83 12.64
CA GLY A 183 -0.07 -1.56 13.05
C GLY A 183 0.32 -2.79 13.82
N ILE A 184 -0.01 -2.86 15.10
CA ILE A 184 0.37 -3.97 15.98
C ILE A 184 -0.83 -4.84 16.27
N ASN A 185 -0.69 -6.13 16.01
CA ASN A 185 -1.63 -7.16 16.43
C ASN A 185 -1.50 -7.33 17.95
N GLY A 186 -2.39 -6.68 18.70
CA GLY A 186 -2.39 -6.69 20.17
C GLY A 186 -2.29 -8.09 20.78
N PRO A 187 -3.12 -9.06 20.35
CA PRO A 187 -3.03 -10.45 20.81
C PRO A 187 -1.66 -11.10 20.59
N VAL A 188 -1.04 -10.93 19.41
CA VAL A 188 0.28 -11.52 19.15
C VAL A 188 1.36 -10.90 20.03
N PHE A 189 1.38 -9.56 20.16
CA PHE A 189 2.35 -8.90 21.04
C PHE A 189 2.10 -9.23 22.52
N LYS A 190 0.83 -9.35 22.95
CA LYS A 190 0.48 -9.84 24.28
C LYS A 190 1.05 -11.23 24.52
N TYR A 191 0.85 -12.17 23.59
CA TYR A 191 1.37 -13.53 23.71
C TYR A 191 2.90 -13.56 23.84
N ILE A 192 3.59 -12.78 23.00
CA ILE A 192 5.05 -12.67 23.02
C ILE A 192 5.53 -12.11 24.37
N LEU A 193 5.07 -10.91 24.74
CA LEU A 193 5.54 -10.21 25.94
C LEU A 193 5.15 -10.95 27.23
N LYS A 194 3.97 -11.57 27.28
CA LYS A 194 3.54 -12.42 28.40
C LYS A 194 4.48 -13.62 28.57
N SER A 195 4.85 -14.28 27.49
CA SER A 195 5.79 -15.41 27.52
C SER A 195 7.18 -14.99 28.01
N LEU A 196 7.67 -13.81 27.60
CA LEU A 196 8.94 -13.24 28.11
C LEU A 196 8.86 -12.94 29.62
N LYS A 197 7.75 -12.35 30.09
CA LYS A 197 7.52 -12.07 31.51
C LYS A 197 7.40 -13.35 32.34
N GLU A 198 6.70 -14.37 31.84
CA GLU A 198 6.58 -15.69 32.49
C GLU A 198 7.89 -16.46 32.53
N ALA A 199 8.81 -16.19 31.58
CA ALA A 199 10.19 -16.64 31.62
C ALA A 199 11.03 -15.87 32.65
N GLY A 200 10.53 -14.79 33.27
CA GLY A 200 11.22 -14.04 34.32
C GLY A 200 12.02 -12.82 33.82
N LEU A 201 11.82 -12.39 32.57
CA LEU A 201 12.36 -11.13 32.07
C LEU A 201 11.51 -9.95 32.55
N THR A 202 12.16 -8.82 32.87
CA THR A 202 11.46 -7.57 33.18
C THR A 202 10.92 -6.94 31.89
N VAL A 203 9.64 -6.57 31.88
CA VAL A 203 8.99 -5.87 30.77
C VAL A 203 8.62 -4.45 31.23
N ASP A 204 8.88 -3.45 30.39
CA ASP A 204 8.53 -2.06 30.68
C ASP A 204 7.02 -1.87 30.95
N ASN A 205 6.67 -1.08 31.97
CA ASN A 205 5.28 -0.86 32.41
C ASN A 205 4.38 -0.28 31.30
N GLU A 206 4.93 0.52 30.37
CA GLU A 206 4.17 1.06 29.25
C GLU A 206 3.77 -0.06 28.27
N LEU A 207 4.65 -1.04 28.05
CA LEU A 207 4.34 -2.25 27.29
C LEU A 207 3.32 -3.12 28.02
N GLU A 208 3.47 -3.29 29.34
CA GLU A 208 2.53 -4.09 30.14
C GLU A 208 1.09 -3.56 30.02
N THR A 209 0.96 -2.24 30.11
CA THR A 209 -0.33 -1.54 30.03
C THR A 209 -0.87 -1.59 28.61
N LYS A 210 -0.06 -1.23 27.61
CA LYS A 210 -0.48 -1.12 26.21
C LYS A 210 -0.92 -2.47 25.62
N PHE A 211 -0.30 -3.57 26.04
CA PHE A 211 -0.59 -4.91 25.56
C PHE A 211 -1.40 -5.77 26.53
N ASN A 212 -2.04 -5.14 27.54
CA ASN A 212 -2.98 -5.82 28.44
C ASN A 212 -2.37 -7.07 29.13
N LEU A 213 -1.10 -7.02 29.56
CA LEU A 213 -0.41 -8.21 30.08
C LEU A 213 -0.99 -8.71 31.42
N SER A 214 -1.65 -7.82 32.16
CA SER A 214 -2.21 -8.10 33.50
C SER A 214 -3.73 -8.29 33.51
N THR A 215 -4.39 -8.28 32.34
CA THR A 215 -5.85 -8.46 32.24
C THR A 215 -6.19 -9.66 31.35
N ASN A 216 -7.44 -10.10 31.38
CA ASN A 216 -7.92 -11.22 30.55
C ASN A 216 -8.29 -10.80 29.11
N THR A 217 -8.04 -9.54 28.73
CA THR A 217 -8.32 -9.02 27.39
C THR A 217 -7.50 -9.79 26.34
N TRP A 218 -8.15 -10.37 25.32
CA TRP A 218 -7.54 -11.21 24.28
C TRP A 218 -7.08 -12.61 24.69
N ASP A 219 -7.53 -13.13 25.84
CA ASP A 219 -7.08 -14.46 26.32
C ASP A 219 -7.52 -15.64 25.42
N GLU A 220 -8.59 -15.51 24.64
CA GLU A 220 -8.98 -16.53 23.66
C GLU A 220 -8.12 -16.44 22.38
N ASP A 221 -7.78 -15.22 21.97
CA ASP A 221 -6.92 -14.94 20.81
C ASP A 221 -5.51 -15.47 21.04
N ILE A 222 -4.92 -15.24 22.23
CA ILE A 222 -3.57 -15.76 22.53
C ILE A 222 -3.50 -17.28 22.52
N LYS A 223 -4.62 -17.99 22.77
CA LYS A 223 -4.65 -19.47 22.62
C LYS A 223 -4.51 -19.87 21.17
N VAL A 224 -5.11 -19.11 20.25
CA VAL A 224 -4.93 -19.31 18.80
C VAL A 224 -3.51 -18.93 18.39
N VAL A 225 -2.98 -17.80 18.86
CA VAL A 225 -1.59 -17.39 18.58
C VAL A 225 -0.57 -18.46 19.03
N GLY A 226 -0.81 -19.11 20.16
CA GLY A 226 0.05 -20.17 20.70
C GLY A 226 -0.14 -21.56 20.08
N ASP A 227 -1.01 -21.71 19.08
CA ASP A 227 -1.27 -22.98 18.42
C ASP A 227 -0.22 -23.36 17.37
N ASP A 228 -0.32 -24.58 16.86
CA ASP A 228 0.61 -25.16 15.89
C ASP A 228 0.54 -24.54 14.48
N LEU A 229 -0.49 -23.75 14.18
CA LEU A 229 -0.65 -23.01 12.93
C LEU A 229 -0.08 -21.59 12.99
N HIS A 230 0.21 -21.10 14.20
CA HIS A 230 0.76 -19.78 14.47
C HIS A 230 2.17 -19.88 15.08
N PHE A 231 2.42 -19.22 16.22
CA PHE A 231 3.75 -19.17 16.83
C PHE A 231 4.13 -20.49 17.51
N GLY A 232 3.14 -21.28 17.93
CA GLY A 232 3.34 -22.45 18.77
C GLY A 232 3.63 -22.08 20.22
N LYS A 233 3.82 -23.11 21.05
CA LYS A 233 4.12 -22.93 22.46
C LYS A 233 5.46 -22.23 22.66
N ALA A 234 5.55 -21.45 23.74
CA ALA A 234 6.82 -20.92 24.21
C ALA A 234 7.78 -22.07 24.54
N ILE A 235 9.05 -21.90 24.19
CA ILE A 235 10.12 -22.85 24.54
C ILE A 235 10.50 -22.74 26.03
N ASP A 236 11.52 -23.48 26.44
CA ASP A 236 12.00 -23.44 27.82
C ASP A 236 12.36 -22.02 28.30
N LYS A 237 12.02 -21.73 29.56
CA LYS A 237 12.17 -20.40 30.16
C LYS A 237 13.63 -19.95 30.25
N GLU A 238 14.56 -20.86 30.57
CA GLU A 238 15.98 -20.53 30.65
C GLU A 238 16.57 -20.31 29.25
N GLU A 239 16.07 -21.03 28.23
CA GLU A 239 16.42 -20.76 26.83
C GLU A 239 15.93 -19.37 26.38
N ILE A 240 14.70 -18.98 26.74
CA ILE A 240 14.17 -17.63 26.48
C ILE A 240 15.04 -16.56 27.14
N LYS A 241 15.38 -16.72 28.43
CA LYS A 241 16.29 -15.80 29.14
C LYS A 241 17.62 -15.65 28.44
N LYS A 242 18.20 -16.76 27.97
CA LYS A 242 19.47 -16.79 27.25
C LYS A 242 19.38 -16.06 25.90
N ILE A 243 18.30 -16.23 25.14
CA ILE A 243 18.07 -15.51 23.87
C ILE A 243 18.09 -13.98 24.08
N PHE A 244 17.56 -13.52 25.21
CA PHE A 244 17.52 -12.10 25.57
C PHE A 244 18.69 -11.62 26.42
N ASP A 245 19.69 -12.48 26.69
CA ASP A 245 20.84 -12.16 27.54
C ASP A 245 20.44 -11.65 28.95
N ASN A 246 19.29 -12.12 29.47
CA ASN A 246 18.66 -11.60 30.70
C ASN A 246 18.37 -10.08 30.70
N LYS A 247 18.33 -9.43 29.55
CA LYS A 247 18.06 -7.99 29.44
C LYS A 247 16.56 -7.71 29.55
N ALA A 248 16.23 -6.57 30.16
CA ALA A 248 14.86 -6.07 30.22
C ALA A 248 14.33 -5.69 28.83
N ILE A 249 13.03 -5.87 28.63
CA ILE A 249 12.33 -5.47 27.41
C ILE A 249 11.89 -4.02 27.54
N SER A 250 12.63 -3.12 26.90
CA SER A 250 12.36 -1.68 26.90
C SER A 250 11.24 -1.30 25.95
N LYS A 251 10.51 -0.22 26.26
CA LYS A 251 9.53 0.40 25.35
C LYS A 251 10.13 0.92 24.04
N ASN A 252 11.45 1.09 23.97
CA ASN A 252 12.15 1.56 22.78
C ASN A 252 11.93 0.66 21.55
N ILE A 253 11.50 -0.60 21.73
CA ILE A 253 11.06 -1.47 20.63
C ILE A 253 9.90 -0.86 19.82
N LEU A 254 9.18 0.14 20.34
CA LEU A 254 8.10 0.82 19.63
C LEU A 254 8.55 2.11 18.92
N THR A 255 9.74 2.64 19.24
CA THR A 255 10.19 3.97 18.76
C THR A 255 11.48 3.93 17.96
N ASN A 256 12.32 2.93 18.18
CA ASN A 256 13.64 2.78 17.57
C ASN A 256 13.68 1.57 16.63
N GLY A 257 14.12 1.78 15.40
CA GLY A 257 14.18 0.75 14.36
C GLY A 257 15.13 -0.38 14.75
N LYS A 258 16.32 -0.07 15.29
CA LYS A 258 17.30 -1.07 15.74
C LYS A 258 16.73 -1.98 16.83
N ASP A 259 16.17 -1.39 17.89
CA ASP A 259 15.61 -2.14 19.02
C ASP A 259 14.43 -3.02 18.56
N LEU A 260 13.59 -2.53 17.66
CA LEU A 260 12.47 -3.30 17.11
C LEU A 260 12.93 -4.50 16.28
N PHE A 261 13.91 -4.33 15.37
CA PHE A 261 14.41 -5.42 14.54
C PHE A 261 15.20 -6.46 15.35
N GLU A 262 15.98 -6.02 16.34
CA GLU A 262 16.66 -6.93 17.28
C GLU A 262 15.64 -7.69 18.15
N PHE A 263 14.60 -7.01 18.63
CA PHE A 263 13.49 -7.65 19.35
C PHE A 263 12.80 -8.71 18.49
N ALA A 264 12.45 -8.38 17.24
CA ALA A 264 11.82 -9.34 16.32
C ALA A 264 12.71 -10.57 16.08
N THR A 265 14.01 -10.36 15.91
CA THR A 265 15.01 -11.45 15.74
C THR A 265 15.03 -12.40 16.93
N LYS A 266 14.96 -11.86 18.16
CA LYS A 266 15.00 -12.62 19.41
C LYS A 266 13.66 -13.28 19.70
N ALA A 267 12.57 -12.52 19.66
CA ALA A 267 11.22 -13.00 19.94
C ALA A 267 10.77 -14.13 19.01
N GLN A 268 11.15 -14.08 17.72
CA GLN A 268 10.85 -15.15 16.77
C GLN A 268 11.39 -16.52 17.23
N LYS A 269 12.52 -16.55 17.95
CA LYS A 269 13.17 -17.79 18.38
C LYS A 269 12.54 -18.40 19.62
N CYS A 270 11.64 -17.70 20.30
CA CYS A 270 11.09 -18.12 21.60
C CYS A 270 9.93 -19.11 21.51
N PHE A 271 9.48 -19.50 20.32
CA PHE A 271 8.32 -20.38 20.15
C PHE A 271 8.61 -21.55 19.21
N GLU A 272 7.97 -22.68 19.49
CA GLU A 272 8.25 -23.97 18.85
C GLU A 272 8.09 -23.95 17.32
N LYS A 273 7.11 -23.20 16.79
CA LYS A 273 6.84 -23.13 15.34
C LYS A 273 7.51 -21.95 14.66
N SER A 274 7.57 -20.81 15.33
CA SER A 274 8.16 -19.60 14.74
C SER A 274 9.68 -19.67 14.61
N LYS A 275 10.37 -20.46 15.46
CA LYS A 275 11.84 -20.49 15.53
C LYS A 275 12.55 -21.09 14.31
N ASP A 276 11.86 -21.82 13.43
CA ASP A 276 12.44 -22.35 12.18
C ASP A 276 12.17 -21.40 10.99
N PRO A 277 13.16 -20.60 10.57
CA PRO A 277 12.98 -19.64 9.47
C PRO A 277 12.69 -20.29 8.11
N LYS A 278 12.98 -21.59 7.93
CA LYS A 278 12.73 -22.28 6.65
C LYS A 278 11.27 -22.65 6.44
N THR A 279 10.53 -22.84 7.53
CA THR A 279 9.19 -23.45 7.50
C THR A 279 8.14 -22.61 8.18
N THR A 280 8.52 -21.61 9.00
CA THR A 280 7.57 -20.77 9.71
C THR A 280 6.63 -20.00 8.75
N PRO A 281 5.30 -20.08 8.95
CA PRO A 281 4.33 -19.25 8.25
C PRO A 281 4.05 -17.94 9.01
N VAL A 282 4.69 -17.72 10.16
CA VAL A 282 4.49 -16.55 11.04
C VAL A 282 5.77 -15.77 11.27
N HIS A 283 5.61 -14.47 11.49
CA HIS A 283 6.71 -13.53 11.71
C HIS A 283 6.33 -12.49 12.76
N VAL A 284 7.29 -12.03 13.56
CA VAL A 284 7.03 -10.92 14.49
C VAL A 284 6.69 -9.64 13.72
N LEU A 285 7.36 -9.39 12.59
CA LEU A 285 7.18 -8.17 11.79
C LEU A 285 6.97 -8.45 10.29
N GLY A 286 6.20 -7.56 9.66
CA GLY A 286 6.04 -7.46 8.21
C GLY A 286 6.27 -6.05 7.69
N LEU A 287 6.96 -5.91 6.55
CA LEU A 287 7.22 -4.63 5.90
C LEU A 287 6.69 -4.63 4.47
N ASP A 288 5.71 -3.75 4.20
CA ASP A 288 5.12 -3.56 2.86
C ASP A 288 6.07 -2.79 1.93
N ASP A 289 6.76 -1.77 2.47
CA ASP A 289 7.64 -0.89 1.71
C ASP A 289 9.01 -0.77 2.36
N PHE A 290 9.85 -1.78 2.11
CA PHE A 290 11.17 -1.82 2.70
C PHE A 290 12.10 -0.70 2.18
N ALA A 291 12.04 -0.34 0.89
CA ALA A 291 12.94 0.68 0.35
C ALA A 291 12.70 2.05 1.01
N GLY A 292 11.44 2.45 1.19
CA GLY A 292 11.11 3.66 1.95
C GLY A 292 11.58 3.57 3.40
N ALA A 293 11.35 2.42 4.07
CA ALA A 293 11.80 2.19 5.44
C ALA A 293 13.32 2.32 5.60
N TRP A 294 14.07 1.74 4.67
CA TRP A 294 15.52 1.76 4.66
C TRP A 294 16.07 3.18 4.50
N HIS A 295 15.53 3.97 3.57
CA HIS A 295 15.99 5.34 3.34
C HIS A 295 15.68 6.28 4.50
N TYR A 296 14.47 6.25 5.06
CA TYR A 296 14.13 7.17 6.14
C TYR A 296 14.85 6.82 7.45
N LEU A 297 15.08 5.53 7.73
CA LEU A 297 15.90 5.12 8.88
C LEU A 297 17.37 5.48 8.68
N ALA A 298 17.89 5.42 7.44
CA ALA A 298 19.22 5.92 7.12
C ALA A 298 19.32 7.44 7.33
N PHE A 299 18.30 8.20 6.94
CA PHE A 299 18.23 9.64 7.19
C PHE A 299 18.17 9.98 8.68
N SER A 300 17.40 9.21 9.46
CA SER A 300 17.39 9.30 10.92
C SER A 300 18.77 9.07 11.51
N LYS A 301 19.44 7.97 11.13
CA LYS A 301 20.79 7.63 11.59
C LYS A 301 21.83 8.68 11.18
N ALA A 302 21.69 9.25 9.99
CA ALA A 302 22.51 10.34 9.47
C ALA A 302 22.22 11.70 10.15
N ASN A 303 21.34 11.73 11.16
CA ASN A 303 20.91 12.94 11.85
C ASN A 303 20.34 14.02 10.93
N GLY A 304 19.67 13.60 9.85
CA GLY A 304 19.11 14.49 8.83
C GLY A 304 20.13 15.05 7.83
N ASN A 305 21.35 14.48 7.76
CA ASN A 305 22.34 14.87 6.76
C ASN A 305 22.06 14.21 5.40
N GLU A 306 21.51 14.98 4.46
CA GLU A 306 21.19 14.52 3.09
C GLU A 306 22.45 14.05 2.32
N GLU A 307 23.63 14.58 2.63
CA GLU A 307 24.89 14.21 1.96
C GLU A 307 25.36 12.79 2.32
N ALA A 308 24.86 12.26 3.44
CA ALA A 308 25.17 10.92 3.94
C ALA A 308 24.10 9.89 3.56
N LEU A 309 23.30 10.17 2.53
CA LEU A 309 22.30 9.28 1.96
C LEU A 309 22.75 8.62 0.65
N PRO A 310 22.10 7.51 0.25
CA PRO A 310 22.37 6.86 -1.03
C PRO A 310 21.90 7.69 -2.23
N ILE A 311 20.85 8.50 -2.04
CA ILE A 311 20.32 9.44 -3.03
C ILE A 311 20.74 10.85 -2.61
N LYS A 312 21.44 11.56 -3.48
CA LYS A 312 21.97 12.90 -3.19
C LYS A 312 21.52 13.92 -4.22
N LYS A 313 21.14 15.11 -3.75
CA LYS A 313 20.94 16.29 -4.59
C LYS A 313 22.29 16.94 -4.94
N ILE A 314 22.48 17.27 -6.20
CA ILE A 314 23.62 18.03 -6.71
C ILE A 314 23.08 19.26 -7.43
N VAL A 315 23.45 20.45 -6.97
CA VAL A 315 23.02 21.71 -7.61
C VAL A 315 24.09 22.16 -8.59
N ASP A 316 23.68 22.40 -9.84
CA ASP A 316 24.57 23.01 -10.84
C ASP A 316 24.86 24.46 -10.43
N ALA A 317 26.14 24.77 -10.22
CA ALA A 317 26.58 26.07 -9.71
C ALA A 317 26.32 27.24 -10.69
N THR A 318 26.10 26.96 -11.97
CA THR A 318 25.91 27.97 -13.02
C THR A 318 24.43 28.30 -13.22
N THR A 319 23.57 27.28 -13.21
CA THR A 319 22.15 27.38 -13.54
C THR A 319 21.26 27.38 -12.30
N GLY A 320 21.76 26.92 -11.15
CA GLY A 320 21.00 26.71 -9.93
C GLY A 320 20.00 25.55 -10.02
N VAL A 321 20.06 24.75 -11.09
CA VAL A 321 19.15 23.62 -11.32
C VAL A 321 19.70 22.38 -10.61
N PRO A 322 18.90 21.71 -9.77
CA PRO A 322 19.29 20.47 -9.12
C PRO A 322 19.24 19.28 -10.09
N THR A 323 20.14 18.34 -9.86
CA THR A 323 20.17 16.99 -10.42
C THR A 323 20.25 16.00 -9.24
N ILE A 324 19.82 14.76 -9.46
CA ILE A 324 19.83 13.73 -8.41
C ILE A 324 20.83 12.64 -8.80
N SER A 325 21.78 12.37 -7.91
CA SER A 325 22.79 11.32 -8.06
C SER A 325 22.49 10.13 -7.16
N TYR A 326 22.72 8.93 -7.71
CA TYR A 326 22.56 7.64 -7.03
C TYR A 326 23.90 6.96 -6.75
N GLU A 327 25.03 7.61 -7.06
CA GLU A 327 26.36 7.00 -6.94
C GLU A 327 26.69 6.57 -5.50
N ASN A 328 26.20 7.31 -4.50
CA ASN A 328 26.41 6.97 -3.10
C ASN A 328 25.78 5.63 -2.70
N ALA A 329 24.76 5.15 -3.43
CA ALA A 329 24.14 3.85 -3.20
C ALA A 329 25.08 2.66 -3.47
N ILE A 330 26.13 2.86 -4.28
CA ILE A 330 27.03 1.80 -4.75
C ILE A 330 28.47 1.95 -4.24
N LYS A 331 28.77 3.04 -3.52
CA LYS A 331 30.08 3.22 -2.89
C LYS A 331 30.25 2.25 -1.72
N THR A 332 31.46 1.71 -1.58
CA THR A 332 31.82 0.80 -0.49
C THR A 332 32.58 1.49 0.64
N SER A 333 32.48 2.82 0.72
CA SER A 333 33.12 3.67 1.73
C SER A 333 32.39 5.03 1.81
N GLY A 334 32.69 5.80 2.87
CA GLY A 334 32.10 7.11 3.12
C GLY A 334 30.81 7.06 3.94
N ALA A 335 30.30 8.25 4.30
CA ALA A 335 29.23 8.41 5.28
C ALA A 335 27.93 7.64 4.92
N ALA A 336 27.57 7.58 3.63
CA ALA A 336 26.40 6.82 3.19
C ALA A 336 26.57 5.31 3.45
N TYR A 337 27.74 4.75 3.14
CA TYR A 337 28.04 3.33 3.41
C TYR A 337 28.02 3.05 4.92
N GLU A 338 28.66 3.90 5.72
CA GLU A 338 28.74 3.78 7.19
C GLU A 338 27.37 3.87 7.88
N ASN A 339 26.42 4.58 7.28
CA ASN A 339 25.04 4.65 7.76
C ASN A 339 24.19 3.46 7.30
N LEU A 340 24.32 3.04 6.05
CA LEU A 340 23.46 2.01 5.46
C LEU A 340 23.85 0.58 5.85
N GLU A 341 25.15 0.29 5.99
CA GLU A 341 25.63 -1.06 6.28
C GLU A 341 25.10 -1.60 7.63
N PRO A 342 25.11 -0.83 8.75
CA PRO A 342 24.55 -1.31 10.02
C PRO A 342 23.05 -1.59 9.92
N ILE A 343 22.30 -0.72 9.23
CA ILE A 343 20.85 -0.91 9.02
C ILE A 343 20.60 -2.18 8.23
N PHE A 344 21.34 -2.36 7.13
CA PHE A 344 21.27 -3.56 6.30
C PHE A 344 21.53 -4.82 7.12
N LYS A 345 22.61 -4.87 7.92
CA LYS A 345 22.97 -6.03 8.74
C LYS A 345 21.86 -6.39 9.72
N THR A 346 21.39 -5.43 10.51
CA THR A 346 20.33 -5.65 11.50
C THR A 346 19.03 -6.13 10.85
N VAL A 347 18.64 -5.56 9.70
CA VAL A 347 17.44 -6.02 8.96
C VAL A 347 17.64 -7.43 8.44
N MET A 348 18.80 -7.74 7.84
CA MET A 348 19.08 -9.07 7.29
C MET A 348 19.21 -10.15 8.37
N GLU A 349 19.63 -9.80 9.59
CA GLU A 349 19.55 -10.70 10.74
C GLU A 349 18.09 -11.00 11.14
N ALA A 350 17.21 -9.99 11.12
CA ALA A 350 15.78 -10.17 11.37
C ALA A 350 15.13 -11.03 10.28
N VAL A 351 15.49 -10.85 9.01
CA VAL A 351 15.02 -11.70 7.91
C VAL A 351 15.56 -13.13 8.03
N LYS A 352 16.86 -13.30 8.30
CA LYS A 352 17.54 -14.60 8.46
C LYS A 352 16.94 -15.43 9.59
N SER A 353 16.53 -14.79 10.68
CA SER A 353 15.88 -15.45 11.81
C SER A 353 14.40 -15.78 11.55
N GLY A 354 13.80 -15.27 10.49
CA GLY A 354 12.36 -15.33 10.24
C GLY A 354 11.56 -14.31 11.04
N GLY A 355 12.19 -13.45 11.85
CA GLY A 355 11.49 -12.43 12.65
C GLY A 355 10.88 -11.31 11.81
N LEU A 356 11.41 -11.09 10.60
CA LEU A 356 10.94 -10.08 9.66
C LEU A 356 10.64 -10.71 8.29
N LYS A 357 9.42 -10.47 7.77
CA LYS A 357 9.04 -10.76 6.39
C LYS A 357 9.00 -9.48 5.56
N LEU A 358 9.70 -9.49 4.43
CA LEU A 358 9.64 -8.44 3.42
C LEU A 358 8.58 -8.80 2.38
N TYR A 359 7.64 -7.90 2.13
CA TYR A 359 6.59 -8.08 1.13
C TYR A 359 7.01 -7.44 -0.19
N GLY A 360 6.73 -8.13 -1.29
CA GLY A 360 6.93 -7.61 -2.64
C GLY A 360 5.73 -6.79 -3.13
N ASP A 361 5.85 -6.24 -4.33
CA ASP A 361 4.77 -5.44 -4.92
C ASP A 361 3.47 -6.25 -5.04
N GLY A 362 2.36 -5.63 -4.62
CA GLY A 362 1.03 -6.25 -4.61
C GLY A 362 0.77 -7.20 -3.44
N GLN A 363 1.77 -7.48 -2.60
CA GLN A 363 1.62 -8.22 -1.36
C GLN A 363 1.60 -7.25 -0.17
N TYR A 364 0.79 -7.54 0.85
CA TYR A 364 0.61 -6.67 2.00
C TYR A 364 0.63 -7.49 3.30
N ALA A 365 1.37 -7.04 4.29
CA ALA A 365 1.46 -7.63 5.62
C ALA A 365 0.10 -7.71 6.31
N SER A 366 -0.80 -6.77 6.04
CA SER A 366 -2.19 -6.78 6.51
C SER A 366 -2.95 -8.07 6.13
N SER A 367 -2.57 -8.72 5.03
CA SER A 367 -3.18 -9.99 4.59
C SER A 367 -2.85 -11.15 5.53
N ASP A 368 -1.67 -11.16 6.14
CA ASP A 368 -1.24 -12.18 7.10
C ASP A 368 -1.53 -11.74 8.55
N GLN A 369 -1.41 -10.43 8.84
CA GLN A 369 -1.66 -9.85 10.16
C GLN A 369 -3.10 -10.05 10.63
N THR A 370 -4.07 -9.93 9.71
CA THR A 370 -5.51 -10.11 10.03
C THR A 370 -5.87 -11.52 10.50
N PHE A 371 -4.94 -12.48 10.40
CA PHE A 371 -5.08 -13.85 10.89
C PHE A 371 -3.96 -14.21 11.88
N HIS A 372 -3.48 -13.24 12.67
CA HIS A 372 -2.44 -13.42 13.70
C HIS A 372 -1.11 -14.04 13.25
N LYS A 373 -0.80 -14.02 11.94
CA LYS A 373 0.50 -14.52 11.43
C LYS A 373 1.61 -13.49 11.47
N ILE A 374 1.26 -12.22 11.65
CA ILE A 374 2.20 -11.11 11.77
C ILE A 374 1.91 -10.36 13.07
N GLY A 375 2.93 -10.20 13.90
CA GLY A 375 2.82 -9.45 15.16
C GLY A 375 2.63 -7.96 14.94
N GLY A 376 3.32 -7.36 13.99
CA GLY A 376 3.03 -6.00 13.56
C GLY A 376 3.54 -5.68 12.16
N SER A 377 2.93 -4.70 11.52
CA SER A 377 3.18 -4.33 10.13
C SER A 377 3.44 -2.85 9.96
N PHE A 378 4.27 -2.50 8.99
CA PHE A 378 4.40 -1.11 8.55
C PHE A 378 3.56 -0.88 7.30
N GLY A 379 2.63 0.07 7.37
CA GLY A 379 1.74 0.41 6.28
C GLY A 379 1.44 1.90 6.23
N SER A 380 0.85 2.36 5.12
CA SER A 380 0.42 3.76 4.99
C SER A 380 -0.63 4.10 6.04
N SER A 381 -0.59 5.33 6.58
CA SER A 381 -1.62 5.85 7.49
C SER A 381 -3.03 5.84 6.87
N ALA A 382 -3.13 5.94 5.53
CA ALA A 382 -4.40 5.81 4.80
C ALA A 382 -4.94 4.36 4.74
N GLY A 383 -4.13 3.38 5.17
CA GLY A 383 -4.44 1.94 5.08
C GLY A 383 -5.07 1.32 6.33
N TRP A 384 -5.50 2.13 7.32
CA TRP A 384 -6.03 1.66 8.61
C TRP A 384 -7.03 0.50 8.49
N HIS A 385 -8.04 0.65 7.64
CA HIS A 385 -9.15 -0.31 7.50
C HIS A 385 -8.77 -1.67 6.90
N PHE A 386 -7.56 -1.82 6.34
CA PHE A 386 -7.09 -3.10 5.80
C PHE A 386 -6.45 -4.00 6.86
N ASN A 387 -6.11 -3.45 8.03
CA ASN A 387 -5.33 -4.14 9.07
C ASN A 387 -6.19 -4.87 10.11
N TYR A 388 -7.51 -4.87 9.96
CA TYR A 388 -8.43 -5.63 10.81
C TYR A 388 -9.61 -6.14 9.98
N ILE A 389 -10.32 -7.12 10.53
CA ILE A 389 -11.54 -7.66 9.94
C ILE A 389 -12.71 -7.28 10.85
N LYS A 390 -13.86 -6.95 10.24
CA LYS A 390 -15.11 -6.83 10.99
C LYS A 390 -15.59 -8.23 11.30
N LYS A 391 -15.74 -8.57 12.58
CA LYS A 391 -16.13 -9.90 13.10
C LYS A 391 -17.19 -10.56 12.20
N VAL A 392 -16.77 -11.58 11.45
CA VAL A 392 -17.67 -12.49 10.73
C VAL A 392 -17.70 -13.76 11.57
N SER A 393 -18.88 -14.15 12.06
CA SER A 393 -19.02 -15.30 12.95
C SER A 393 -18.61 -16.64 12.32
N ASN A 394 -18.46 -16.70 11.00
CA ASN A 394 -18.21 -17.92 10.22
C ASN A 394 -17.14 -17.70 9.14
N SER A 395 -15.94 -17.27 9.52
CA SER A 395 -14.82 -17.24 8.57
C SER A 395 -14.18 -18.62 8.42
N TYR A 396 -13.74 -18.98 7.21
CA TYR A 396 -13.18 -20.31 6.94
C TYR A 396 -11.79 -20.21 6.31
N SER A 397 -10.96 -21.21 6.58
CA SER A 397 -9.69 -21.41 5.88
C SER A 397 -9.54 -22.85 5.43
N LEU A 398 -8.90 -23.07 4.28
CA LEU A 398 -8.52 -24.38 3.81
C LEU A 398 -7.07 -24.64 4.21
N LYS A 399 -6.85 -25.60 5.10
CA LYS A 399 -5.55 -26.10 5.49
C LYS A 399 -5.10 -27.18 4.52
N LEU A 400 -3.90 -27.00 3.97
CA LEU A 400 -3.22 -27.92 3.09
C LEU A 400 -1.94 -28.39 3.79
N THR A 401 -1.74 -29.69 3.91
CA THR A 401 -0.55 -30.28 4.52
C THR A 401 0.17 -31.15 3.50
N LYS A 402 1.45 -30.89 3.28
CA LYS A 402 2.35 -31.70 2.44
C LYS A 402 3.74 -31.70 3.07
N ASP A 403 4.37 -32.87 3.17
CA ASP A 403 5.73 -33.03 3.70
C ASP A 403 5.91 -32.37 5.08
N ASN A 404 4.93 -32.54 5.97
CA ASN A 404 4.83 -31.89 7.30
C ASN A 404 4.79 -30.36 7.29
N LYS A 405 4.69 -29.73 6.11
CA LYS A 405 4.45 -28.29 5.97
C LYS A 405 2.97 -28.03 5.82
N THR A 406 2.48 -27.02 6.54
CA THR A 406 1.09 -26.58 6.46
C THR A 406 1.01 -25.24 5.73
N THR A 407 0.04 -25.11 4.82
CA THR A 407 -0.33 -23.88 4.12
C THR A 407 -1.82 -23.61 4.31
N LEU A 408 -2.20 -22.36 4.51
CA LEU A 408 -3.59 -21.95 4.66
C LEU A 408 -4.04 -21.11 3.46
N ILE A 409 -5.17 -21.48 2.86
CA ILE A 409 -5.95 -20.64 1.94
C ILE A 409 -7.02 -19.94 2.78
N THR A 410 -7.04 -18.61 2.81
CA THR A 410 -7.94 -17.83 3.69
C THR A 410 -9.23 -17.43 3.00
N GLU A 411 -10.21 -16.90 3.75
CA GLU A 411 -11.47 -16.41 3.20
C GLU A 411 -11.30 -15.33 2.11
N LYS A 412 -10.21 -14.55 2.11
CA LYS A 412 -9.92 -13.59 1.02
C LYS A 412 -9.63 -14.31 -0.31
N GLU A 413 -9.08 -15.52 -0.23
CA GLU A 413 -8.70 -16.37 -1.37
C GLU A 413 -9.81 -17.40 -1.70
N LEU A 414 -10.71 -17.68 -0.75
CA LEU A 414 -11.84 -18.61 -0.86
C LEU A 414 -13.14 -17.86 -1.14
N GLN A 415 -13.77 -18.15 -2.26
CA GLN A 415 -15.12 -17.70 -2.56
C GLN A 415 -16.08 -18.89 -2.45
N LEU A 416 -17.06 -18.80 -1.55
CA LEU A 416 -18.10 -19.80 -1.46
C LEU A 416 -19.00 -19.70 -2.69
N VAL A 417 -19.18 -20.82 -3.38
CA VAL A 417 -20.05 -20.95 -4.55
C VAL A 417 -21.19 -21.89 -4.18
N ASN A 418 -22.42 -21.42 -4.38
CA ASN A 418 -23.61 -22.22 -4.19
C ASN A 418 -24.12 -22.73 -5.54
N TYR A 419 -24.23 -24.05 -5.71
CA TYR A 419 -24.81 -24.66 -6.90
C TYR A 419 -26.30 -24.94 -6.64
N GLY A 420 -27.16 -24.18 -7.32
CA GLY A 420 -28.61 -24.42 -7.30
C GLY A 420 -28.95 -25.82 -7.81
N THR A 421 -29.96 -26.46 -7.21
CA THR A 421 -30.49 -27.73 -7.72
C THR A 421 -30.99 -27.56 -9.15
N ALA A 422 -30.87 -28.62 -9.95
CA ALA A 422 -31.17 -28.63 -11.38
C ALA A 422 -32.64 -28.32 -11.79
N LYS A 423 -33.49 -27.86 -10.86
CA LYS A 423 -34.91 -27.56 -11.10
C LYS A 423 -35.23 -26.08 -11.33
N ASP A 424 -34.31 -25.16 -11.05
CA ASP A 424 -34.51 -23.76 -11.41
C ASP A 424 -34.07 -23.51 -12.86
N LYS A 425 -35.02 -23.15 -13.71
CA LYS A 425 -34.87 -22.99 -15.17
C LYS A 425 -33.90 -21.88 -15.63
N ASN A 426 -33.17 -21.25 -14.72
CA ASN A 426 -32.12 -20.27 -15.02
C ASN A 426 -30.74 -20.85 -14.71
N PHE A 427 -30.40 -21.94 -15.39
CA PHE A 427 -29.11 -22.64 -15.31
C PHE A 427 -27.90 -21.75 -15.70
N GLU A 428 -28.13 -20.53 -16.19
CA GLU A 428 -27.09 -19.54 -16.49
C GLU A 428 -26.50 -18.84 -15.24
N SER A 429 -27.02 -19.08 -14.03
CA SER A 429 -26.52 -18.45 -12.79
C SER A 429 -25.58 -19.34 -11.95
N LEU A 430 -24.90 -20.31 -12.55
CA LEU A 430 -24.15 -21.41 -11.90
C LEU A 430 -23.06 -21.00 -10.90
N PHE A 431 -22.70 -19.71 -10.80
CA PHE A 431 -21.77 -19.20 -9.80
C PHE A 431 -22.32 -17.94 -9.11
N SER A 432 -23.55 -17.97 -8.59
CA SER A 432 -23.95 -16.90 -7.66
C SER A 432 -23.14 -17.06 -6.38
N VAL A 433 -22.20 -16.14 -6.14
CA VAL A 433 -21.58 -15.99 -4.82
C VAL A 433 -22.68 -15.52 -3.87
N GLU A 434 -23.17 -16.40 -2.99
CA GLU A 434 -23.87 -15.96 -1.79
C GLU A 434 -22.85 -15.17 -0.98
N GLN A 435 -22.98 -13.84 -0.92
CA GLN A 435 -22.28 -13.07 0.10
C GLN A 435 -22.69 -13.64 1.46
N SER A 436 -21.74 -14.28 2.15
CA SER A 436 -21.89 -14.61 3.55
C SER A 436 -22.08 -13.32 4.35
N ASN A 437 -23.30 -13.12 4.83
CA ASN A 437 -23.71 -12.12 5.83
C ASN A 437 -23.22 -10.68 5.59
N ALA A 438 -23.72 -10.05 4.52
CA ALA A 438 -24.12 -8.65 4.65
C ALA A 438 -25.36 -8.63 5.55
N SER A 439 -25.23 -7.96 6.70
CA SER A 439 -26.28 -7.68 7.67
C SER A 439 -27.64 -7.37 7.04
N LYS A 440 -28.69 -7.96 7.63
CA LYS A 440 -30.12 -7.63 7.48
C LYS A 440 -30.35 -6.16 7.08
N PHE A 441 -31.00 -5.97 5.94
CA PHE A 441 -31.90 -4.84 5.71
C PHE A 441 -33.33 -5.40 5.65
N GLU A 442 -34.02 -5.33 6.79
CA GLU A 442 -35.48 -5.27 6.89
C GLU A 442 -35.83 -3.76 6.92
N GLY A 443 -36.79 -3.18 6.22
CA GLY A 443 -37.82 -3.72 5.33
C GLY A 443 -38.34 -2.62 4.39
N GLU A 444 -38.91 -3.09 3.28
CA GLU A 444 -39.29 -2.38 2.06
C GLU A 444 -40.52 -1.46 2.22
N THR A 445 -40.73 -0.57 1.25
CA THR A 445 -41.87 -0.74 0.33
C THR A 445 -41.75 0.14 -0.93
N ASP A 446 -41.31 -0.52 -2.02
CA ASP A 446 -41.92 -0.46 -3.35
C ASP A 446 -41.67 0.76 -4.31
N LYS A 447 -40.95 0.46 -5.41
CA LYS A 447 -41.31 0.65 -6.85
C LYS A 447 -40.16 0.97 -7.82
N SER A 448 -38.90 1.05 -7.37
CA SER A 448 -37.71 1.15 -8.26
C SER A 448 -36.86 -0.11 -8.14
N LYS A 449 -37.14 -1.12 -8.98
CA LYS A 449 -36.47 -2.43 -8.96
C LYS A 449 -34.94 -2.27 -8.98
N PRO A 450 -34.20 -2.65 -7.93
CA PRO A 450 -32.76 -2.83 -8.07
C PRO A 450 -32.56 -4.01 -9.01
N THR A 451 -31.80 -3.83 -10.09
CA THR A 451 -31.21 -4.96 -10.80
C THR A 451 -30.48 -5.79 -9.76
N LYS A 452 -30.97 -7.02 -9.51
CA LYS A 452 -30.19 -8.03 -8.78
C LYS A 452 -28.92 -8.23 -9.59
N THR A 453 -27.82 -7.62 -9.16
CA THR A 453 -26.52 -7.79 -9.78
C THR A 453 -26.04 -9.18 -9.40
N TYR A 454 -26.27 -10.14 -10.27
CA TYR A 454 -25.69 -11.46 -10.14
C TYR A 454 -24.19 -11.32 -10.43
N THR A 455 -23.35 -11.40 -9.39
CA THR A 455 -21.90 -11.53 -9.54
C THR A 455 -21.56 -13.01 -9.77
N SER A 456 -21.41 -13.42 -11.03
CA SER A 456 -20.91 -14.74 -11.42
C SER A 456 -19.43 -14.64 -11.79
N PRO A 457 -18.45 -14.82 -10.87
CA PRO A 457 -17.03 -14.53 -11.09
C PRO A 457 -16.41 -15.32 -12.25
N ILE A 458 -17.14 -16.30 -12.76
CA ILE A 458 -16.79 -17.16 -13.88
C ILE A 458 -17.91 -17.05 -14.91
N LEU A 459 -17.56 -16.54 -16.08
CA LEU A 459 -18.38 -16.58 -17.29
C LEU A 459 -17.68 -17.50 -18.30
N LYS A 460 -18.41 -18.06 -19.27
CA LYS A 460 -17.72 -18.59 -20.45
C LYS A 460 -16.95 -17.46 -21.11
N SER A 461 -15.85 -17.77 -21.79
CA SER A 461 -15.00 -16.79 -22.48
C SER A 461 -15.80 -15.82 -23.39
N VAL A 462 -16.96 -16.28 -23.89
CA VAL A 462 -17.90 -15.56 -24.76
C VAL A 462 -18.82 -14.53 -24.09
N ASP A 463 -18.96 -14.52 -22.75
CA ASP A 463 -19.95 -13.67 -22.04
C ASP A 463 -19.35 -12.46 -21.30
N VAL A 464 -18.03 -12.26 -21.37
CA VAL A 464 -17.27 -11.29 -20.55
C VAL A 464 -17.63 -9.81 -20.81
N GLY A 465 -18.34 -9.50 -21.90
CA GLY A 465 -18.69 -8.13 -22.30
C GLY A 465 -19.86 -7.46 -21.57
N LYS A 466 -20.58 -8.14 -20.66
CA LYS A 466 -21.87 -7.66 -20.14
C LYS A 466 -21.91 -7.18 -18.70
N ALA A 467 -20.82 -7.22 -17.92
CA ALA A 467 -20.92 -6.86 -16.51
C ALA A 467 -19.61 -6.34 -15.87
N ASP A 468 -19.76 -5.54 -14.80
CA ASP A 468 -18.79 -4.49 -14.46
C ASP A 468 -17.52 -4.90 -13.70
N ASN A 469 -17.38 -6.16 -13.22
CA ASN A 469 -16.35 -6.56 -12.25
C ASN A 469 -15.59 -7.87 -12.56
N TYR A 470 -15.51 -8.31 -13.81
CA TYR A 470 -15.02 -9.66 -14.12
C TYR A 470 -13.54 -9.75 -14.47
N SER A 471 -13.00 -10.97 -14.27
CA SER A 471 -11.68 -11.35 -14.73
C SER A 471 -11.72 -11.92 -16.16
N LEU A 472 -10.88 -11.43 -17.08
CA LEU A 472 -10.73 -11.91 -18.45
C LEU A 472 -10.04 -13.28 -18.46
N ILE A 473 -10.72 -14.33 -18.88
CA ILE A 473 -10.14 -15.67 -19.01
C ILE A 473 -9.10 -15.68 -20.13
N LEU A 474 -7.92 -16.23 -19.84
CA LEU A 474 -6.79 -16.28 -20.78
C LEU A 474 -6.61 -17.65 -21.45
N ASP A 475 -7.13 -18.70 -20.83
CA ASP A 475 -6.89 -20.08 -21.25
C ASP A 475 -8.01 -20.56 -22.18
N SER A 476 -7.66 -20.91 -23.43
CA SER A 476 -8.60 -21.50 -24.39
C SER A 476 -9.23 -22.81 -23.92
N SER A 477 -8.58 -23.53 -22.98
CA SER A 477 -9.09 -24.77 -22.39
C SER A 477 -10.06 -24.53 -21.23
N TYR A 478 -10.23 -23.28 -20.79
CA TYR A 478 -11.07 -22.94 -19.65
C TYR A 478 -12.51 -23.42 -19.80
N ASP A 479 -13.14 -23.11 -20.94
CA ASP A 479 -14.54 -23.45 -21.18
C ASP A 479 -14.77 -24.97 -21.14
N SER A 480 -13.80 -25.76 -21.62
CA SER A 480 -13.86 -27.22 -21.57
C SER A 480 -13.73 -27.79 -20.16
N LYS A 481 -12.81 -27.27 -19.34
CA LYS A 481 -12.63 -27.67 -17.93
C LYS A 481 -13.80 -27.22 -17.06
N TYR A 482 -14.34 -26.04 -17.35
CA TYR A 482 -15.55 -25.52 -16.74
C TYR A 482 -16.73 -26.47 -17.01
N ASP A 483 -16.94 -26.85 -18.28
CA ASP A 483 -18.01 -27.75 -18.67
C ASP A 483 -17.84 -29.14 -18.03
N GLU A 484 -16.61 -29.67 -17.95
CA GLU A 484 -16.30 -30.94 -17.26
C GLU A 484 -16.71 -30.90 -15.78
N ILE A 485 -16.33 -29.85 -15.08
CA ILE A 485 -16.65 -29.67 -13.65
C ILE A 485 -18.14 -29.48 -13.45
N VAL A 486 -18.77 -28.60 -14.23
CA VAL A 486 -20.22 -28.37 -14.16
C VAL A 486 -20.98 -29.66 -14.43
N ASN A 487 -20.54 -30.46 -15.40
CA ASN A 487 -21.18 -31.75 -15.69
C ASN A 487 -20.96 -32.78 -14.58
N THR A 488 -19.78 -32.82 -13.96
CA THR A 488 -19.54 -33.64 -12.76
C THR A 488 -20.48 -33.24 -11.63
N LEU A 489 -20.69 -31.94 -11.41
CA LEU A 489 -21.57 -31.40 -10.38
C LEU A 489 -23.06 -31.65 -10.67
N LYS A 490 -23.50 -31.61 -11.93
CA LYS A 490 -24.88 -31.93 -12.33
C LYS A 490 -25.33 -33.34 -11.93
N THR A 491 -24.39 -34.27 -11.75
CA THR A 491 -24.70 -35.66 -11.38
C THR A 491 -24.91 -35.86 -9.87
N GLN A 492 -24.64 -34.86 -9.03
CA GLN A 492 -24.81 -34.95 -7.57
C GLN A 492 -26.23 -34.52 -7.15
N SER A 493 -26.88 -35.35 -6.32
CA SER A 493 -28.30 -35.19 -5.93
C SER A 493 -28.55 -34.10 -4.86
N SER A 494 -27.51 -33.59 -4.22
CA SER A 494 -27.56 -32.48 -3.25
C SER A 494 -27.02 -31.21 -3.89
N SER A 495 -27.47 -30.01 -3.46
CA SER A 495 -26.83 -28.72 -3.80
C SER A 495 -25.53 -28.59 -3.02
N PRO A 496 -24.36 -29.02 -3.54
CA PRO A 496 -23.15 -29.02 -2.76
C PRO A 496 -22.64 -27.58 -2.72
N LYS A 497 -22.28 -27.08 -1.54
CA LYS A 497 -21.52 -25.83 -1.45
C LYS A 497 -20.08 -26.18 -1.77
N ARG A 498 -19.44 -25.47 -2.70
CA ARG A 498 -18.01 -25.63 -3.00
C ARG A 498 -17.29 -24.30 -2.82
N TYR A 499 -15.98 -24.35 -2.62
CA TYR A 499 -15.12 -23.17 -2.75
C TYR A 499 -14.53 -23.05 -4.15
N LEU A 500 -14.57 -21.84 -4.68
CA LEU A 500 -13.68 -21.32 -5.71
C LEU A 500 -12.48 -20.69 -5.01
N ILE A 501 -11.27 -21.13 -5.36
CA ILE A 501 -10.02 -20.56 -4.88
C ILE A 501 -9.48 -19.64 -5.98
N LYS A 502 -9.26 -18.38 -5.64
CA LYS A 502 -8.66 -17.37 -6.54
C LYS A 502 -7.33 -16.92 -5.97
N LEU A 503 -6.23 -17.29 -6.63
CA LEU A 503 -4.87 -16.91 -6.25
C LEU A 503 -4.22 -16.12 -7.36
N GLU A 504 -3.39 -15.13 -7.03
CA GLU A 504 -2.55 -14.48 -8.05
C GLU A 504 -1.55 -15.49 -8.65
N SER A 505 -1.34 -15.46 -9.97
CA SER A 505 -0.65 -16.52 -10.73
C SER A 505 0.80 -16.83 -10.31
N GLN A 506 1.43 -15.93 -9.55
CA GLN A 506 2.80 -16.08 -9.03
C GLN A 506 2.84 -16.36 -7.53
N ASN A 507 1.68 -16.59 -6.91
CA ASN A 507 1.61 -16.92 -5.49
C ASN A 507 2.19 -18.33 -5.26
N GLU A 508 3.02 -18.49 -4.23
CA GLU A 508 3.66 -19.76 -3.87
C GLU A 508 2.65 -20.91 -3.66
N LYS A 509 1.41 -20.57 -3.28
CA LYS A 509 0.31 -21.52 -3.10
C LYS A 509 -0.24 -22.09 -4.41
N VAL A 510 -0.04 -21.43 -5.55
CA VAL A 510 -0.49 -21.92 -6.87
C VAL A 510 0.22 -23.22 -7.23
N ALA A 511 1.55 -23.25 -7.05
CA ALA A 511 2.34 -24.45 -7.30
C ALA A 511 1.91 -25.60 -6.38
N LEU A 512 1.61 -25.29 -5.12
CA LEU A 512 1.10 -26.27 -4.16
C LEU A 512 -0.25 -26.85 -4.61
N LEU A 513 -1.22 -26.02 -5.01
CA LEU A 513 -2.54 -26.50 -5.44
C LEU A 513 -2.53 -27.30 -6.74
N LYS A 514 -1.53 -27.07 -7.61
CA LYS A 514 -1.33 -27.87 -8.84
C LYS A 514 -0.64 -29.21 -8.58
N ASP A 515 -0.13 -29.44 -7.38
CA ASP A 515 0.54 -30.68 -7.03
C ASP A 515 -0.45 -31.86 -7.02
N SER A 516 0.04 -33.03 -7.44
CA SER A 516 -0.78 -34.25 -7.50
C SER A 516 -1.40 -34.62 -6.14
N THR A 517 -0.75 -34.24 -5.03
CA THR A 517 -1.26 -34.44 -3.66
C THR A 517 -2.65 -33.83 -3.42
N PHE A 518 -2.98 -32.74 -4.12
CA PHE A 518 -4.23 -31.99 -3.93
C PHE A 518 -5.15 -32.03 -5.15
N SER A 519 -4.59 -32.33 -6.33
CA SER A 519 -5.28 -32.27 -7.63
C SER A 519 -6.54 -33.13 -7.73
N ASP A 520 -6.68 -34.14 -6.86
CA ASP A 520 -7.84 -35.03 -6.79
C ASP A 520 -9.08 -34.30 -6.26
N LYS A 521 -8.87 -33.40 -5.30
CA LYS A 521 -9.92 -32.66 -4.58
C LYS A 521 -9.97 -31.18 -4.90
N ILE A 522 -8.92 -30.64 -5.52
CA ILE A 522 -8.83 -29.24 -5.93
C ILE A 522 -8.45 -29.22 -7.41
N LYS A 523 -9.40 -28.85 -8.26
CA LYS A 523 -9.26 -28.87 -9.72
C LYS A 523 -8.85 -27.51 -10.23
N TYR A 524 -7.81 -27.46 -11.06
CA TYR A 524 -7.38 -26.25 -11.72
C TYR A 524 -8.30 -25.89 -12.89
N LEU A 525 -8.84 -24.67 -12.88
CA LEU A 525 -9.78 -24.18 -13.90
C LEU A 525 -9.06 -23.48 -15.06
N GLY A 526 -8.01 -22.73 -14.76
CA GLY A 526 -7.28 -21.92 -15.74
C GLY A 526 -6.85 -20.58 -15.18
N GLN A 527 -6.39 -19.70 -16.07
CA GLN A 527 -5.95 -18.35 -15.72
C GLN A 527 -6.97 -17.29 -16.12
N ALA A 528 -7.09 -16.25 -15.29
CA ALA A 528 -7.90 -15.08 -15.58
C ALA A 528 -7.14 -13.78 -15.22
N LYS A 529 -7.42 -12.65 -15.86
CA LYS A 529 -6.86 -11.34 -15.49
C LYS A 529 -7.90 -10.44 -14.87
N ASP A 530 -7.57 -9.53 -13.97
CA ASP A 530 -8.52 -8.46 -13.61
C ASP A 530 -8.95 -7.61 -14.83
N LYS A 531 -10.01 -6.80 -14.65
CA LYS A 531 -10.56 -5.91 -15.68
C LYS A 531 -9.51 -4.95 -16.27
N SER A 532 -8.55 -4.53 -15.45
CA SER A 532 -7.44 -3.68 -15.86
C SER A 532 -6.32 -4.42 -16.60
N GLY A 533 -6.35 -5.76 -16.65
CA GLY A 533 -5.31 -6.60 -17.24
C GLY A 533 -4.00 -6.60 -16.46
N THR A 534 -3.98 -6.00 -15.28
CA THR A 534 -2.81 -5.79 -14.42
C THR A 534 -2.46 -7.00 -13.58
N LYS A 535 -3.47 -7.70 -13.07
CA LYS A 535 -3.27 -8.87 -12.20
C LYS A 535 -3.74 -10.11 -12.93
N GLN A 536 -2.94 -11.17 -12.86
CA GLN A 536 -3.31 -12.49 -13.34
C GLN A 536 -3.58 -13.40 -12.15
N TYR A 537 -4.60 -14.25 -12.29
CA TYR A 537 -5.07 -15.16 -11.27
C TYR A 537 -5.13 -16.58 -11.83
N ASP A 538 -4.72 -17.54 -11.02
CA ASP A 538 -5.00 -18.96 -11.21
C ASP A 538 -6.25 -19.32 -10.40
N LEU A 539 -7.21 -19.93 -11.08
CA LEU A 539 -8.50 -20.32 -10.52
C LEU A 539 -8.54 -21.81 -10.24
N PHE A 540 -9.07 -22.20 -9.08
CA PHE A 540 -9.28 -23.60 -8.71
C PHE A 540 -10.66 -23.81 -8.10
N VAL A 541 -11.21 -25.01 -8.20
CA VAL A 541 -12.48 -25.38 -7.55
C VAL A 541 -12.30 -26.62 -6.69
N THR A 542 -12.97 -26.63 -5.55
CA THR A 542 -12.98 -27.78 -4.66
C THR A 542 -14.03 -28.80 -5.08
N ASP A 543 -13.72 -30.08 -4.91
CA ASP A 543 -14.61 -31.22 -5.17
C ASP A 543 -15.08 -31.91 -3.87
N PHE A 544 -15.38 -31.10 -2.86
CA PHE A 544 -15.94 -31.54 -1.58
C PHE A 544 -16.95 -30.53 -1.03
N ASP A 545 -17.94 -31.02 -0.28
CA ASP A 545 -19.03 -30.19 0.26
C ASP A 545 -18.60 -29.52 1.58
N VAL A 546 -19.12 -28.33 1.85
CA VAL A 546 -18.63 -27.41 2.89
C VAL A 546 -19.61 -27.29 4.08
N THR A 547 -20.61 -28.17 4.18
CA THR A 547 -21.82 -27.91 4.97
C THR A 547 -21.67 -27.81 6.50
N THR A 548 -20.53 -28.05 7.15
CA THR A 548 -20.39 -27.94 8.63
C THR A 548 -18.97 -27.63 9.13
N ALA A 549 -18.87 -27.19 10.39
CA ALA A 549 -17.63 -26.86 11.11
C ALA A 549 -16.56 -27.95 11.04
N THR A 550 -15.30 -27.50 10.88
CA THR A 550 -14.05 -28.25 10.78
C THR A 550 -14.15 -29.65 10.16
N ILE A 551 -13.95 -29.75 8.84
CA ILE A 551 -13.99 -31.03 8.10
C ILE A 551 -12.57 -31.39 7.67
N THR A 552 -12.03 -32.48 8.20
CA THR A 552 -10.87 -33.15 7.60
C THR A 552 -11.35 -33.90 6.36
N ILE A 553 -10.97 -33.43 5.17
CA ILE A 553 -11.33 -34.03 3.89
C ILE A 553 -10.47 -35.26 3.62
N ASN A 554 -9.16 -35.16 3.91
CA ASN A 554 -8.21 -36.27 3.93
C ASN A 554 -6.98 -35.87 4.78
N ALA A 555 -5.94 -36.72 4.80
CA ALA A 555 -4.71 -36.47 5.56
C ALA A 555 -4.00 -35.14 5.20
N ASN A 556 -4.24 -34.62 4.00
CA ASN A 556 -3.57 -33.45 3.45
C ASN A 556 -4.48 -32.21 3.37
N ILE A 557 -5.80 -32.35 3.55
CA ILE A 557 -6.76 -31.26 3.34
C ILE A 557 -7.75 -31.21 4.50
N SER A 558 -7.86 -30.06 5.16
CA SER A 558 -8.95 -29.79 6.11
C SER A 558 -9.51 -28.38 5.94
N ILE A 559 -10.80 -28.21 6.18
CA ILE A 559 -11.42 -26.88 6.31
C ILE A 559 -11.43 -26.56 7.80
N ASN A 560 -10.96 -25.38 8.19
CA ASN A 560 -11.01 -24.89 9.56
C ASN A 560 -12.00 -23.71 9.63
N SER A 561 -12.91 -23.74 10.60
CA SER A 561 -13.63 -22.53 11.00
C SER A 561 -12.66 -21.65 11.77
N LEU A 562 -12.34 -20.48 11.22
CA LEU A 562 -11.70 -19.42 11.99
C LEU A 562 -12.83 -18.79 12.81
N GLY A 563 -12.89 -19.18 14.08
CA GLY A 563 -13.71 -18.45 15.06
C GLY A 563 -13.26 -16.99 15.16
N ALA A 564 -14.04 -16.15 15.83
CA ALA A 564 -13.71 -14.73 15.97
C ALA A 564 -12.29 -14.50 16.52
N SER A 565 -11.79 -15.38 17.40
CA SER A 565 -10.45 -15.30 17.99
C SER A 565 -9.29 -15.69 17.07
N GLY A 566 -9.59 -16.13 15.84
CA GLY A 566 -8.58 -16.37 14.80
C GLY A 566 -8.42 -15.20 13.84
N GLN A 567 -9.08 -14.07 14.12
CA GLN A 567 -9.07 -12.88 13.29
C GLN A 567 -8.75 -11.65 14.13
N LEU A 568 -7.94 -10.73 13.60
CA LEU A 568 -7.65 -9.46 14.26
C LEU A 568 -8.81 -8.48 14.10
N GLU A 569 -9.45 -8.10 15.20
CA GLU A 569 -10.52 -7.12 15.24
C GLU A 569 -10.01 -5.67 15.40
N LYS A 570 -10.87 -4.69 15.06
CA LYS A 570 -10.52 -3.26 15.15
C LYS A 570 -10.04 -2.84 16.55
N THR A 571 -10.66 -3.37 17.59
CA THR A 571 -10.35 -3.04 19.00
C THR A 571 -9.06 -3.67 19.50
N GLU A 572 -8.48 -4.59 18.73
CA GLU A 572 -7.28 -5.34 19.05
C GLU A 572 -6.06 -4.83 18.29
N LEU A 573 -6.30 -4.12 17.18
CA LEU A 573 -5.28 -3.41 16.43
C LEU A 573 -4.86 -2.15 17.19
N ILE A 574 -3.57 -2.08 17.51
CA ILE A 574 -2.95 -0.89 18.08
C ILE A 574 -2.21 -0.16 16.96
N GLY A 575 -2.57 1.10 16.71
CA GLY A 575 -1.91 1.96 15.73
C GLY A 575 -0.94 2.92 16.39
N LEU A 576 0.33 2.87 15.98
CA LEU A 576 1.38 3.82 16.35
C LEU A 576 2.03 4.40 15.10
N MET A 577 2.89 5.41 15.26
CA MET A 577 3.88 5.73 14.21
C MET A 577 4.86 4.57 14.05
N SER A 578 5.35 4.33 12.84
CA SER A 578 6.54 3.48 12.68
C SER A 578 7.72 4.08 13.46
N PRO A 579 8.75 3.29 13.81
CA PRO A 579 9.92 3.81 14.50
C PRO A 579 10.46 5.04 13.79
N THR A 580 10.48 6.16 14.49
CA THR A 580 10.91 7.45 13.95
C THR A 580 12.40 7.68 14.15
N LYS A 581 13.06 6.84 14.95
CA LYS A 581 14.50 6.84 15.15
C LYS A 581 15.12 5.53 14.68
N TRP A 582 16.36 5.56 14.21
CA TRP A 582 17.15 4.33 14.09
C TRP A 582 17.55 3.77 15.46
N ASP A 583 18.17 4.61 16.30
CA ASP A 583 18.55 4.32 17.68
C ASP A 583 18.33 5.56 18.58
N GLU A 584 18.60 5.44 19.88
CA GLU A 584 18.38 6.52 20.86
C GLU A 584 19.07 7.85 20.52
N ASN A 585 20.22 7.79 19.84
CA ASN A 585 21.06 8.93 19.46
C ASN A 585 20.70 9.53 18.10
N SER A 586 19.80 8.86 17.36
CA SER A 586 19.41 9.26 16.01
C SER A 586 18.34 10.35 16.03
N LYS A 587 18.31 11.17 14.97
CA LYS A 587 17.30 12.21 14.78
C LYS A 587 15.94 11.60 14.53
N GLU A 588 14.93 12.17 15.17
CA GLU A 588 13.55 11.76 14.94
C GLU A 588 13.09 12.16 13.53
N THR A 589 12.70 11.17 12.73
CA THR A 589 12.39 11.31 11.32
C THR A 589 11.08 10.59 11.01
N SER A 590 10.22 11.25 10.25
CA SER A 590 9.00 10.64 9.73
C SER A 590 9.05 10.57 8.22
N PHE A 591 8.80 9.39 7.67
CA PHE A 591 8.67 9.22 6.23
C PHE A 591 7.39 9.88 5.76
N LEU A 592 7.52 10.81 4.83
CA LEU A 592 6.42 11.49 4.19
C LEU A 592 6.16 10.84 2.84
N GLN A 593 4.93 10.39 2.63
CA GLN A 593 4.50 9.73 1.40
C GLN A 593 3.08 10.15 1.01
N GLY A 594 2.66 9.72 -0.18
CA GLY A 594 1.36 10.03 -0.77
C GLY A 594 1.48 10.96 -1.99
N PRO A 595 0.46 11.01 -2.84
CA PRO A 595 0.53 11.75 -4.09
C PRO A 595 0.44 13.26 -3.86
N ASN A 596 1.00 14.00 -4.81
CA ASN A 596 1.02 15.47 -4.81
C ASN A 596 0.26 15.97 -6.03
N LEU A 597 -0.17 17.23 -5.98
CA LEU A 597 -0.81 17.89 -7.10
C LEU A 597 0.27 18.35 -8.09
N ILE A 598 0.16 17.87 -9.34
CA ILE A 598 1.09 18.16 -10.42
C ILE A 598 0.32 18.85 -11.54
N GLY A 599 0.86 19.97 -12.03
CA GLY A 599 0.33 20.72 -13.16
C GLY A 599 1.00 20.35 -14.48
N PHE A 600 0.22 20.37 -15.56
CA PHE A 600 0.72 20.21 -16.92
C PHE A 600 0.37 21.41 -17.79
N HIS A 601 1.31 21.75 -18.67
CA HIS A 601 1.12 22.76 -19.70
C HIS A 601 0.00 22.36 -20.66
N SER A 602 -0.85 23.32 -21.00
CA SER A 602 -1.93 23.21 -21.98
C SER A 602 -1.82 24.37 -22.98
N ASN A 603 -2.69 25.38 -22.91
CA ASN A 603 -2.57 26.64 -23.62
C ASN A 603 -2.59 27.79 -22.60
N GLU A 604 -2.28 29.02 -23.01
CA GLU A 604 -2.13 30.15 -22.07
C GLU A 604 -3.38 30.34 -21.18
N LYS A 605 -4.56 30.33 -21.78
CA LYS A 605 -5.83 30.49 -21.06
C LYS A 605 -6.02 29.39 -20.02
N ILE A 606 -5.86 28.13 -20.43
CA ILE A 606 -6.08 27.00 -19.54
C ILE A 606 -4.98 26.87 -18.48
N ASN A 607 -3.74 27.29 -18.76
CA ASN A 607 -2.70 27.39 -17.74
C ASN A 607 -3.10 28.39 -16.64
N LYS A 608 -3.63 29.57 -17.02
CA LYS A 608 -4.17 30.55 -16.07
C LYS A 608 -5.35 29.98 -15.29
N SER A 609 -6.32 29.36 -15.96
CA SER A 609 -7.48 28.73 -15.30
C SER A 609 -7.08 27.62 -14.32
N THR A 610 -6.08 26.82 -14.68
CA THR A 610 -5.55 25.74 -13.84
C THR A 610 -4.91 26.31 -12.56
N ARG A 611 -4.04 27.31 -12.70
CA ARG A 611 -3.42 28.01 -11.57
C ARG A 611 -4.45 28.75 -10.72
N LEU A 612 -5.52 29.27 -11.32
CA LEU A 612 -6.63 29.91 -10.62
C LEU A 612 -7.46 28.92 -9.78
N PHE A 613 -7.76 27.73 -10.31
CA PHE A 613 -8.41 26.66 -9.53
C PHE A 613 -7.55 26.24 -8.35
N VAL A 614 -6.23 26.08 -8.55
CA VAL A 614 -5.29 25.71 -7.47
C VAL A 614 -5.23 26.80 -6.40
N LYS A 615 -5.24 28.08 -6.79
CA LYS A 615 -5.34 29.22 -5.88
C LYS A 615 -6.60 29.16 -5.02
N TRP A 616 -7.76 28.90 -5.64
CA TRP A 616 -9.02 28.75 -4.93
C TRP A 616 -9.01 27.56 -3.97
N LEU A 617 -8.46 26.43 -4.42
CA LEU A 617 -8.37 25.20 -3.64
C LEU A 617 -7.55 25.39 -2.35
N PHE A 618 -6.48 26.18 -2.43
CA PHE A 618 -5.55 26.45 -1.31
C PHE A 618 -5.86 27.73 -0.53
N ASP A 619 -6.95 28.43 -0.82
CA ASP A 619 -7.37 29.60 -0.05
C ASP A 619 -7.91 29.18 1.33
N THR A 620 -7.09 29.38 2.36
CA THR A 620 -7.45 29.10 3.76
C THR A 620 -8.15 30.27 4.45
N SER A 621 -8.28 31.42 3.77
CA SER A 621 -8.92 32.62 4.33
C SER A 621 -10.44 32.65 4.12
N LYS A 622 -10.96 31.80 3.23
CA LYS A 622 -12.37 31.73 2.88
C LYS A 622 -13.00 30.38 3.22
N ASN A 623 -14.20 30.44 3.78
CA ASN A 623 -15.05 29.27 3.94
C ASN A 623 -16.01 29.15 2.75
N TYR A 624 -16.29 27.92 2.36
CA TYR A 624 -17.27 27.56 1.36
C TYR A 624 -18.25 26.54 1.95
N LYS A 625 -19.44 26.46 1.36
CA LYS A 625 -20.46 25.48 1.76
C LYS A 625 -20.28 24.20 0.95
N PHE A 626 -20.17 23.06 1.62
CA PHE A 626 -20.01 21.76 1.00
C PHE A 626 -21.12 20.81 1.43
N GLN A 627 -21.72 20.09 0.49
CA GLN A 627 -22.78 19.13 0.77
C GLN A 627 -22.31 17.73 0.37
N LYS A 628 -22.40 16.77 1.31
CA LYS A 628 -22.23 15.35 0.99
C LYS A 628 -23.54 14.86 0.39
N SER A 629 -23.57 14.58 -0.91
CA SER A 629 -24.77 14.09 -1.60
C SER A 629 -24.41 12.86 -2.40
N GLU A 630 -25.20 11.79 -2.26
CA GLU A 630 -25.10 10.58 -3.09
C GLU A 630 -25.59 10.85 -4.53
N ASP A 631 -26.54 11.78 -4.69
CA ASP A 631 -27.14 12.19 -5.96
C ASP A 631 -26.48 13.44 -6.59
N ASN A 632 -25.41 13.97 -5.97
CA ASN A 632 -24.65 15.14 -6.41
C ASN A 632 -25.45 16.44 -6.65
N LYS A 633 -26.65 16.58 -6.07
CA LYS A 633 -27.43 17.83 -6.13
C LYS A 633 -27.24 18.66 -4.86
N PHE A 634 -26.88 19.94 -5.02
CA PHE A 634 -26.85 20.92 -3.95
C PHE A 634 -28.26 21.46 -3.69
N ASP A 635 -28.70 21.46 -2.44
CA ASP A 635 -29.98 22.03 -2.01
C ASP A 635 -29.72 23.15 -0.99
N ALA A 636 -29.67 24.38 -1.49
CA ALA A 636 -29.43 25.58 -0.70
C ALA A 636 -30.51 25.84 0.38
N THR A 637 -31.66 25.17 0.31
CA THR A 637 -32.81 25.41 1.19
C THR A 637 -32.81 24.55 2.45
N LYS A 638 -31.88 23.58 2.57
CA LYS A 638 -31.78 22.67 3.73
C LYS A 638 -30.45 22.87 4.45
N ALA A 639 -30.42 23.82 5.37
CA ALA A 639 -29.21 24.19 6.14
C ALA A 639 -28.58 23.00 6.91
N GLU A 640 -29.36 21.99 7.29
CA GLU A 640 -28.88 20.78 7.95
C GLU A 640 -28.02 19.86 7.06
N THR A 641 -27.90 20.16 5.76
CA THR A 641 -27.27 19.28 4.77
C THR A 641 -25.86 19.70 4.32
N TYR A 642 -25.34 20.86 4.76
CA TYR A 642 -24.02 21.34 4.34
C TYR A 642 -23.08 21.68 5.49
N THR A 643 -21.77 21.51 5.24
CA THR A 643 -20.67 21.91 6.12
C THR A 643 -20.03 23.18 5.57
N GLU A 644 -19.89 24.21 6.40
CA GLU A 644 -19.19 25.44 6.05
C GLU A 644 -17.78 25.44 6.64
N THR A 645 -16.77 25.39 5.79
CA THR A 645 -15.35 25.33 6.18
C THR A 645 -14.45 25.66 4.98
N THR A 646 -13.13 25.64 5.14
CA THR A 646 -12.21 25.84 4.00
C THR A 646 -12.13 24.57 3.15
N THR A 647 -11.79 24.72 1.87
CA THR A 647 -11.72 23.59 0.93
C THR A 647 -10.78 22.48 1.41
N LEU A 648 -9.61 22.84 1.94
CA LEU A 648 -8.61 21.88 2.41
C LEU A 648 -9.03 21.15 3.70
N LYS A 649 -9.72 21.83 4.63
CA LYS A 649 -10.27 21.19 5.84
C LYS A 649 -11.38 20.21 5.46
N PHE A 650 -12.31 20.64 4.60
CA PHE A 650 -13.37 19.77 4.11
C PHE A 650 -12.78 18.53 3.43
N PHE A 651 -11.82 18.73 2.53
CA PHE A 651 -11.19 17.64 1.80
C PHE A 651 -10.43 16.67 2.72
N THR A 652 -9.61 17.18 3.65
CA THR A 652 -8.84 16.38 4.62
C THR A 652 -9.77 15.47 5.43
N LYS A 653 -10.85 16.04 5.99
CA LYS A 653 -11.87 15.31 6.75
C LYS A 653 -12.55 14.18 6.00
N ASN A 654 -12.68 14.32 4.69
CA ASN A 654 -13.44 13.39 3.86
C ASN A 654 -12.58 12.47 3.00
N SER A 655 -11.26 12.65 2.92
CA SER A 655 -10.38 11.86 2.03
C SER A 655 -9.58 10.78 2.74
N GLY A 656 -9.33 10.92 4.05
CA GLY A 656 -8.41 10.06 4.79
C GLY A 656 -6.93 10.39 4.54
N TYR A 657 -6.63 11.57 3.98
CA TYR A 657 -5.28 12.11 3.81
C TYR A 657 -5.17 13.48 4.48
N LEU A 658 -3.96 13.85 4.91
CA LEU A 658 -3.69 15.21 5.38
C LEU A 658 -3.29 16.10 4.19
N VAL A 659 -3.95 17.25 4.04
CA VAL A 659 -3.40 18.38 3.27
C VAL A 659 -2.62 19.30 4.20
N PRO A 660 -1.30 19.48 4.02
CA PRO A 660 -0.46 20.21 4.98
C PRO A 660 -0.48 21.75 4.78
N PHE A 661 -1.66 22.35 4.83
CA PHE A 661 -1.82 23.81 4.69
C PHE A 661 -1.26 24.56 5.90
N LYS A 662 -0.68 25.75 5.71
CA LYS A 662 -0.14 26.55 6.82
C LYS A 662 -1.22 26.81 7.89
N GLY A 663 -0.94 26.43 9.14
CA GLY A 663 -1.88 26.52 10.26
C GLY A 663 -2.64 25.22 10.57
N PHE A 664 -2.46 24.14 9.81
CA PHE A 664 -3.08 22.84 10.11
C PHE A 664 -2.68 22.32 11.50
N GLU A 665 -1.46 22.60 11.94
CA GLU A 665 -0.91 22.23 13.24
C GLU A 665 -1.68 22.85 14.42
N SER A 666 -2.37 23.96 14.18
CA SER A 666 -3.20 24.67 15.16
C SER A 666 -4.66 24.23 15.13
N THR A 667 -5.03 23.30 14.24
CA THR A 667 -6.39 22.75 14.13
C THR A 667 -6.56 21.56 15.09
N GLU A 668 -7.78 21.35 15.59
CA GLU A 668 -8.11 20.18 16.41
C GLU A 668 -8.26 18.92 15.54
N TYR A 669 -7.89 17.75 16.07
CA TYR A 669 -7.95 16.48 15.32
C TYR A 669 -9.34 16.20 14.72
N LYS A 670 -10.40 16.40 15.52
CA LYS A 670 -11.82 16.17 15.13
C LYS A 670 -12.30 17.05 13.97
N ASP A 671 -11.60 18.15 13.69
CA ASP A 671 -11.93 19.05 12.58
C ASP A 671 -11.32 18.56 11.27
N LEU A 672 -10.28 17.73 11.34
CA LEU A 672 -9.55 17.19 10.18
C LEU A 672 -9.77 15.70 9.96
N PHE A 673 -10.19 14.93 10.97
CA PHE A 673 -10.35 13.49 10.86
C PHE A 673 -11.56 12.99 11.65
N GLU A 674 -12.06 11.82 11.25
CA GLU A 674 -13.06 11.07 12.02
C GLU A 674 -12.40 10.35 13.21
N ASP A 675 -13.15 10.20 14.30
CA ASP A 675 -12.68 9.53 15.51
C ASP A 675 -12.48 8.03 15.32
N GLY A 676 -11.55 7.45 16.09
CA GLY A 676 -11.33 6.00 16.13
C GLY A 676 -10.50 5.43 14.99
N ASN A 677 -9.72 6.27 14.29
CA ASN A 677 -8.62 5.84 13.42
C ASN A 677 -7.27 6.21 14.07
N GLN A 678 -6.66 5.24 14.76
CA GLN A 678 -5.40 5.47 15.47
C GLN A 678 -4.24 5.84 14.53
N TYR A 679 -4.28 5.40 13.26
CA TYR A 679 -3.24 5.79 12.30
C TYR A 679 -3.28 7.28 11.99
N HIS A 680 -4.47 7.84 11.78
CA HIS A 680 -4.62 9.28 11.58
C HIS A 680 -4.21 10.06 12.83
N THR A 681 -4.57 9.59 14.03
CA THR A 681 -4.14 10.23 15.28
C THR A 681 -2.63 10.29 15.38
N SER A 682 -1.93 9.16 15.26
CA SER A 682 -0.47 9.11 15.34
C SER A 682 0.21 9.93 14.24
N MET A 683 -0.31 9.88 13.00
CA MET A 683 0.19 10.69 11.88
C MET A 683 0.03 12.18 12.19
N PHE A 684 -1.15 12.62 12.61
CA PHE A 684 -1.45 14.02 12.87
C PHE A 684 -0.57 14.59 13.99
N GLU A 685 -0.45 13.87 15.10
CA GLU A 685 0.42 14.25 16.23
C GLU A 685 1.88 14.37 15.80
N GLN A 686 2.38 13.40 15.01
CA GLN A 686 3.75 13.42 14.54
C GLN A 686 4.04 14.57 13.57
N LEU A 687 3.13 14.82 12.62
CA LEU A 687 3.31 15.91 11.65
C LEU A 687 3.18 17.28 12.32
N LYS A 688 2.27 17.43 13.31
CA LYS A 688 2.19 18.61 14.16
C LYS A 688 3.48 18.83 14.95
N LYS A 689 4.08 17.76 15.48
CA LYS A 689 5.37 17.82 16.19
C LYS A 689 6.48 18.34 15.28
N VAL A 690 6.61 17.82 14.05
CA VAL A 690 7.65 18.24 13.10
C VAL A 690 7.53 19.72 12.71
N VAL A 691 6.30 20.23 12.64
CA VAL A 691 6.04 21.65 12.35
C VAL A 691 6.30 22.56 13.56
N GLY A 692 6.29 22.03 14.78
CA GLY A 692 6.54 22.79 16.01
C GLY A 692 7.97 23.34 16.10
N THR A 693 8.11 24.61 16.48
CA THR A 693 9.37 25.40 16.50
C THR A 693 10.45 24.90 17.48
N SER A 694 10.14 23.97 18.37
CA SER A 694 11.06 23.40 19.36
C SER A 694 11.45 21.94 19.09
N SER A 695 10.98 21.34 17.99
CA SER A 695 11.18 19.91 17.75
C SER A 695 12.52 19.59 17.08
N ASN A 696 13.20 18.54 17.55
CA ASN A 696 14.31 17.91 16.82
C ASN A 696 13.79 16.88 15.79
N ALA A 697 12.51 16.96 15.42
CA ALA A 697 11.87 16.04 14.48
C ALA A 697 11.94 16.60 13.05
N THR A 698 12.01 15.73 12.05
CA THR A 698 12.07 16.12 10.63
C THR A 698 11.23 15.21 9.75
N LEU A 699 10.86 15.70 8.57
CA LEU A 699 10.29 14.88 7.50
C LEU A 699 11.40 14.39 6.57
N TYR A 700 11.19 13.24 5.97
CA TYR A 700 11.97 12.73 4.85
C TYR A 700 11.03 12.33 3.71
N GLU A 701 11.26 12.86 2.52
CA GLU A 701 10.63 12.44 1.25
C GLU A 701 11.77 12.24 0.26
N GLU A 702 11.70 11.17 -0.55
CA GLU A 702 12.77 10.83 -1.49
C GLU A 702 12.90 11.91 -2.58
N PRO A 703 14.13 12.36 -2.93
CA PRO A 703 14.33 13.31 -4.02
C PRO A 703 13.77 12.81 -5.35
N ILE A 704 13.29 13.74 -6.18
CA ILE A 704 12.54 13.41 -7.39
C ILE A 704 13.44 13.45 -8.62
N SER A 705 13.51 12.34 -9.34
CA SER A 705 14.21 12.23 -10.62
C SER A 705 13.52 11.19 -11.53
N PRO A 706 13.84 11.18 -12.85
CA PRO A 706 13.38 10.13 -13.75
C PRO A 706 13.80 8.70 -13.34
N PHE A 707 14.84 8.57 -12.52
CA PHE A 707 15.39 7.29 -12.09
C PHE A 707 14.94 6.85 -10.69
N ALA A 708 14.14 7.66 -9.98
CA ALA A 708 13.77 7.38 -8.59
C ALA A 708 13.01 6.04 -8.43
N ASP A 709 12.02 5.80 -9.29
CA ASP A 709 11.24 4.54 -9.26
C ASP A 709 12.10 3.33 -9.67
N LEU A 710 12.99 3.52 -10.66
CA LEU A 710 13.93 2.47 -11.07
C LEU A 710 14.86 2.09 -9.91
N TYR A 711 15.48 3.08 -9.28
CA TYR A 711 16.33 2.87 -8.11
C TYR A 711 15.62 2.09 -7.01
N ARG A 712 14.41 2.54 -6.65
CA ARG A 712 13.59 1.93 -5.61
C ARG A 712 13.25 0.47 -5.92
N ASN A 713 12.95 0.16 -7.18
CA ASN A 713 12.66 -1.21 -7.61
C ASN A 713 13.91 -2.10 -7.59
N GLU A 714 15.08 -1.59 -7.96
CA GLU A 714 16.35 -2.34 -7.85
C GLU A 714 16.68 -2.65 -6.38
N VAL A 715 16.55 -1.67 -5.49
CA VAL A 715 16.73 -1.86 -4.05
C VAL A 715 15.77 -2.94 -3.52
N LYS A 716 14.45 -2.80 -3.77
CA LYS A 716 13.46 -3.80 -3.36
C LYS A 716 13.80 -5.19 -3.87
N SER A 717 14.10 -5.31 -5.16
CA SER A 717 14.41 -6.59 -5.80
C SER A 717 15.63 -7.26 -5.19
N ALA A 718 16.69 -6.49 -4.91
CA ALA A 718 17.87 -7.00 -4.22
C ALA A 718 17.55 -7.53 -2.83
N PHE A 719 16.78 -6.79 -2.02
CA PHE A 719 16.38 -7.26 -0.68
C PHE A 719 15.51 -8.52 -0.72
N ILE A 720 14.55 -8.60 -1.64
CA ILE A 720 13.69 -9.79 -1.79
C ILE A 720 14.50 -11.01 -2.28
N ALA A 721 15.45 -10.82 -3.19
CA ALA A 721 16.35 -11.88 -3.62
C ALA A 721 17.23 -12.40 -2.48
N LEU A 722 17.74 -11.51 -1.63
CA LEU A 722 18.50 -11.89 -0.43
C LEU A 722 17.62 -12.59 0.61
N ALA A 723 16.40 -12.11 0.85
CA ALA A 723 15.45 -12.77 1.75
C ALA A 723 15.13 -14.20 1.28
N THR A 724 14.96 -14.39 -0.03
CA THR A 724 14.76 -15.72 -0.64
C THR A 724 15.99 -16.60 -0.48
N THR A 725 17.18 -16.04 -0.67
CA THR A 725 18.46 -16.74 -0.47
C THR A 725 18.61 -17.20 0.97
N LEU A 726 18.31 -16.35 1.94
CA LEU A 726 18.34 -16.66 3.38
C LEU A 726 17.30 -17.71 3.76
N LYS A 727 16.08 -17.66 3.21
CA LYS A 727 15.05 -18.68 3.44
C LYS A 727 15.53 -20.07 2.98
N ASN A 728 16.20 -20.13 1.83
CA ASN A 728 16.71 -21.39 1.27
C ASN A 728 18.02 -21.86 1.92
N ASN A 729 18.88 -20.92 2.30
CA ASN A 729 20.17 -21.16 2.94
C ASN A 729 20.39 -20.21 4.14
N PRO A 730 19.81 -20.52 5.31
CA PRO A 730 20.00 -19.69 6.50
C PRO A 730 21.45 -19.61 6.99
N ALA A 731 22.34 -20.49 6.53
CA ALA A 731 23.76 -20.43 6.87
C ALA A 731 24.52 -19.39 6.04
N HIS A 732 23.93 -18.82 4.98
CA HIS A 732 24.54 -17.75 4.20
C HIS A 732 24.87 -16.54 5.09
N ASP A 733 26.10 -16.05 4.93
CA ASP A 733 26.59 -14.85 5.62
C ASP A 733 26.45 -13.66 4.68
N VAL A 734 25.47 -12.80 4.96
CA VAL A 734 25.07 -11.75 4.03
C VAL A 734 26.03 -10.58 4.12
N SER A 735 26.59 -10.17 2.99
CA SER A 735 27.48 -9.03 2.88
C SER A 735 26.79 -7.84 2.19
N TYR A 736 26.79 -6.68 2.83
CA TYR A 736 26.26 -5.45 2.20
C TYR A 736 27.00 -5.12 0.90
N LYS A 737 28.32 -5.26 0.88
CA LYS A 737 29.14 -5.04 -0.31
C LYS A 737 28.94 -6.12 -1.39
N ASN A 738 29.16 -7.38 -1.02
CA ASN A 738 29.28 -8.45 -2.03
C ASN A 738 27.92 -8.97 -2.50
N ASP A 739 26.89 -8.92 -1.65
CA ASP A 739 25.57 -9.46 -1.99
C ASP A 739 24.59 -8.36 -2.39
N PHE A 740 24.57 -7.22 -1.68
CA PHE A 740 23.63 -6.13 -1.99
C PHE A 740 24.17 -5.14 -3.02
N ILE A 741 25.26 -4.39 -2.72
CA ILE A 741 25.79 -3.36 -3.62
C ILE A 741 26.11 -3.96 -5.00
N SER A 742 26.80 -5.10 -5.03
CA SER A 742 27.18 -5.78 -6.27
C SER A 742 25.97 -6.19 -7.13
N SER A 743 24.79 -6.39 -6.53
CA SER A 743 23.57 -6.74 -7.25
C SER A 743 22.90 -5.56 -7.96
N ILE A 744 23.06 -4.34 -7.43
CA ILE A 744 22.45 -3.13 -7.98
C ILE A 744 23.43 -2.28 -8.80
N GLU A 745 24.75 -2.46 -8.62
CA GLU A 745 25.81 -1.60 -9.17
C GLU A 745 25.67 -1.33 -10.67
N SER A 746 25.56 -2.39 -11.47
CA SER A 746 25.49 -2.26 -12.94
C SER A 746 24.28 -1.46 -13.42
N LYS A 747 23.16 -1.49 -12.68
CA LYS A 747 21.95 -0.75 -13.01
C LYS A 747 22.10 0.73 -12.64
N ILE A 748 22.62 1.00 -11.45
CA ILE A 748 22.84 2.36 -10.97
C ILE A 748 23.81 3.14 -11.85
N GLN A 749 24.86 2.48 -12.36
CA GLN A 749 25.81 3.09 -13.30
C GLN A 749 25.16 3.56 -14.61
N THR A 750 23.97 3.07 -14.96
CA THR A 750 23.22 3.51 -16.16
C THR A 750 22.37 4.76 -15.94
N PHE A 751 22.30 5.29 -14.71
CA PHE A 751 21.53 6.50 -14.38
C PHE A 751 22.31 7.80 -14.63
N ASN A 752 23.55 7.69 -15.11
CA ASN A 752 24.48 8.80 -15.36
C ASN A 752 24.38 9.34 -16.78
#